data_AF-A0A1Y1WWA8-F1
#
_entry.id   AF-A0A1Y1WWA8-F1
#
_cell.length_a   1.000
_cell.length_b   1.000
_cell.length_c   1.000
_cell.angle_alpha   90.00
_cell.angle_beta   90.00
_cell.angle_gamma   90.00
#
_symmetry.space_group_name_H-M   'P 1'
#
loop_
_entity.id
_entity.type
_entity.pdbx_description
1 polymer ?
#
loop_
_entity_poly.entity_id
_entity_poly.type
_entity_poly.pdbx_seq_one_letter_code
_entity_poly.pdbx_strand_id
1 'polypeptide(L)'
;MTNCAGHFGHIELARPVFHIGFLPKIKKILECVCFHCSKLKVNESNSKFEQARHIKDGKKRFHAVWSLCKGKTVCECSDDGDEDMLGEDGEKKHGHNGCGGKQPSIRREGLVLYYKFNEKSSEEGIGRDTGRQVLTAERVLAIFKRISDNDCIDMGLNPNWARPEWMLITILPVPPPAVRPSISMGGVARGEDDLTHKLGDIIRANINLRNHEADGSPAHVVNEYEALLQFHVATFMDNDTAGMPQAMQKSGRPLKAIRARLKGKEGRIRGNLMGKRVDFSARTVITGDPNISIDQVGVPRSIARNLTFPETVTPYNIDELQQLVNNGPNEHPGAKYVFKDNGDRIDLKFARSGSVHLQVGYKVERHINDGDLVIFNRQPSLHKMSMMGHKIKVMPYSTFRLNLSVTSPYNADFDGDEMNLHVPQSYETRAEIQELCMVPKQIVSPQANKPVMGIVQDTLCGIRKFTKRDCFLTRDFVMNIIMWVPDWDGIVPPPCILKPIPLWTGKQIMSLIIPKINVVGYHSTHPDNEDTDISPGDTKVLIENGELLAGILCKKTVGSSQNGIIHVVMNEYGPETAKLFFNGTQTVVNYWLLQNGFSIGIGDTIADRATMETINRAISSAKQAVNEVILKAQQCKLECQPGLTIRETFESLVNRHLNQARDSAGSSAQKSLREYNNVKQMVVSGSKGSFINISQMTACVGQQNVEGKRIPFGFKYRTLPHFTKDDQSPESRGFVENSYLRGLTPQEFFFHAMGGREGLIDTAVKTAETGYIQRRLIKSLEDVSIKYDGTVRNSFGHIIQFCYGEDGMDGTAVEKQNLESIRMSDAKFEKFYKIDLTDKDFGLKPKTLQFSIMEELAQEGHIVQEKLDEEYKSLLEDRKLFREFIFKNGDSSWPLPVNVRRLIWNAQNIFSINKRKESDLHPLYICEERDKLLKRLVVVRGDDKLSQEAQVNSTINFFAMIKTCLSTKRILEHYHLNRAAFDWLIGEIEVRFNQALVHPCEMVGTIAAQSIGEPAT
;
A
#
# COMPACT_ATOMS: atom_id res chain seq x y z
N MET A 1 -6.88 -39.11 19.66
CA MET A 1 -5.73 -38.23 19.99
C MET A 1 -5.95 -36.79 19.55
N THR A 2 -6.44 -36.53 18.34
CA THR A 2 -6.61 -35.17 17.76
C THR A 2 -7.51 -34.23 18.53
N ASN A 3 -8.55 -34.73 19.21
CA ASN A 3 -9.51 -33.88 19.93
C ASN A 3 -9.08 -33.55 21.38
N CYS A 4 -8.01 -34.16 21.90
CA CYS A 4 -7.53 -33.88 23.25
C CYS A 4 -6.56 -32.70 23.23
N ALA A 5 -6.90 -31.60 23.92
CA ALA A 5 -6.05 -30.41 24.02
C ALA A 5 -4.76 -30.62 24.85
N GLY A 6 -4.72 -31.68 25.66
CA GLY A 6 -3.67 -31.95 26.63
C GLY A 6 -3.90 -31.25 27.98
N HIS A 7 -3.42 -31.86 29.06
CA HIS A 7 -3.61 -31.38 30.43
C HIS A 7 -2.27 -30.96 31.05
N PHE A 8 -2.22 -29.78 31.64
CA PHE A 8 -1.02 -29.30 32.34
C PHE A 8 -0.76 -30.11 33.61
N GLY A 9 0.51 -30.40 33.86
CA GLY A 9 0.98 -30.89 35.15
C GLY A 9 1.62 -29.76 35.97
N HIS A 10 2.13 -30.08 37.15
CA HIS A 10 2.91 -29.16 37.96
C HIS A 10 4.11 -29.88 38.61
N ILE A 11 5.16 -29.11 38.91
CA ILE A 11 6.31 -29.54 39.69
C ILE A 11 6.45 -28.55 40.86
N GLU A 12 6.46 -29.07 42.08
CA GLU A 12 6.78 -28.31 43.28
C GLU A 12 8.31 -28.17 43.39
N LEU A 13 8.80 -26.94 43.41
CA LEU A 13 10.23 -26.67 43.57
C LEU A 13 10.62 -26.68 45.05
N ALA A 14 11.79 -27.23 45.38
CA ALA A 14 12.31 -27.31 46.73
C ALA A 14 12.57 -25.91 47.32
N ARG A 15 13.08 -24.99 46.49
CA ARG A 15 13.19 -23.55 46.78
C ARG A 15 12.54 -22.71 45.71
N PRO A 16 12.05 -21.49 46.03
CA PRO A 16 11.56 -20.55 45.03
C PRO A 16 12.70 -20.14 44.09
N VAL A 17 12.37 -19.98 42.81
CA VAL A 17 13.32 -19.65 41.76
C VAL A 17 12.90 -18.36 41.05
N PHE A 18 13.85 -17.51 40.68
CA PHE A 18 13.57 -16.32 39.89
C PHE A 18 13.16 -16.69 38.46
N HIS A 19 12.05 -16.13 38.00
CA HIS A 19 11.70 -16.19 36.58
C HIS A 19 12.59 -15.22 35.78
N ILE A 20 13.39 -15.74 34.85
CA ILE A 20 14.38 -14.96 34.08
C ILE A 20 13.79 -13.73 33.38
N GLY A 21 12.59 -13.87 32.80
CA GLY A 21 11.89 -12.78 32.12
C GLY A 21 11.45 -11.65 33.04
N PHE A 22 11.21 -11.94 34.32
CA PHE A 22 10.76 -10.95 35.31
C PHE A 22 11.89 -10.44 36.20
N LEU A 23 13.08 -11.02 36.14
CA LEU A 23 14.22 -10.62 36.96
C LEU A 23 14.54 -9.10 36.92
N PRO A 24 14.51 -8.40 35.75
CA PRO A 24 14.64 -6.95 35.74
C PRO A 24 13.51 -6.21 36.47
N LYS A 25 12.29 -6.73 36.40
CA LYS A 25 11.09 -6.15 37.04
C LYS A 25 11.13 -6.38 38.55
N ILE A 26 11.48 -7.58 39.00
CA ILE A 26 11.70 -7.94 40.41
C ILE A 26 12.71 -6.98 41.04
N LYS A 27 13.86 -6.75 40.38
CA LYS A 27 14.86 -5.77 40.82
C LYS A 27 14.25 -4.38 41.01
N LYS A 28 13.52 -3.87 40.01
CA LYS A 28 12.90 -2.54 40.09
C LYS A 28 11.86 -2.45 41.21
N ILE A 29 11.06 -3.49 41.42
CA ILE A 29 10.08 -3.52 42.52
C ILE A 29 10.78 -3.48 43.88
N LEU A 30 11.86 -4.24 44.06
CA LEU A 30 12.68 -4.18 45.28
C LEU A 30 13.32 -2.81 45.52
N GLU A 31 13.60 -2.05 44.47
CA GLU A 31 14.06 -0.66 44.59
C GLU A 31 12.91 0.31 44.95
N CYS A 32 11.66 -0.03 44.62
CA CYS A 32 10.45 0.74 44.95
C CYS A 32 10.02 0.61 46.41
N VAL A 33 10.05 -0.62 46.95
CA VAL A 33 9.55 -0.94 48.29
C VAL A 33 10.68 -0.97 49.32
N CYS A 34 10.34 -0.73 50.58
CA CYS A 34 11.27 -0.83 51.69
C CYS A 34 11.70 -2.28 51.92
N PHE A 35 13.00 -2.51 52.01
CA PHE A 35 13.58 -3.84 52.20
C PHE A 35 13.16 -4.56 53.50
N HIS A 36 12.69 -3.82 54.51
CA HIS A 36 12.32 -4.34 55.82
C HIS A 36 10.79 -4.43 56.00
N CYS A 37 10.08 -3.30 55.85
CA CYS A 37 8.63 -3.23 56.06
C CYS A 37 7.79 -3.42 54.79
N SER A 38 8.41 -3.52 53.61
CA SER A 38 7.74 -3.76 52.30
C SER A 38 6.73 -2.69 51.85
N LYS A 39 6.62 -1.57 52.58
CA LYS A 39 5.87 -0.38 52.14
C LYS A 39 6.59 0.35 51.02
N LEU A 40 5.84 1.01 50.15
CA LEU A 40 6.40 1.89 49.13
C LEU A 40 7.27 3.01 49.75
N LYS A 41 8.43 3.33 49.16
CA LYS A 41 9.33 4.36 49.74
C LYS A 41 8.83 5.80 49.58
N VAL A 42 7.86 6.00 48.70
CA VAL A 42 7.33 7.31 48.32
C VAL A 42 5.84 7.34 48.61
N ASN A 43 5.35 8.52 48.94
CA ASN A 43 4.02 8.75 49.47
C ASN A 43 3.32 9.94 48.83
N GLU A 44 2.04 10.10 49.17
CA GLU A 44 1.21 11.25 48.78
C GLU A 44 1.83 12.60 49.18
N SER A 45 2.70 12.64 50.21
CA SER A 45 3.44 13.84 50.61
C SER A 45 4.46 14.33 49.56
N ASN A 46 4.76 13.55 48.52
CA ASN A 46 5.58 13.98 47.41
C ASN A 46 4.71 14.37 46.21
N SER A 47 4.66 15.66 45.87
CA SER A 47 3.90 16.18 44.72
C SER A 47 4.22 15.44 43.39
N LYS A 48 5.46 14.98 43.18
CA LYS A 48 5.82 14.21 41.98
C LYS A 48 5.23 12.79 41.95
N PHE A 49 4.95 12.21 43.12
CA PHE A 49 4.32 10.91 43.24
C PHE A 49 2.82 10.98 42.97
N GLU A 50 2.16 12.03 43.47
CA GLU A 50 0.77 12.32 43.14
C GLU A 50 0.58 12.48 41.62
N GLN A 51 1.46 13.26 40.97
CA GLN A 51 1.50 13.36 39.50
C GLN A 51 1.71 12.00 38.82
N ALA A 52 2.57 11.14 39.37
CA ALA A 52 2.80 9.80 38.83
C ALA A 52 1.53 8.92 38.95
N ARG A 53 0.76 9.03 40.03
CA ARG A 53 -0.47 8.25 40.27
C ARG A 53 -1.56 8.57 39.24
N HIS A 54 -1.65 9.82 38.79
CA HIS A 54 -2.58 10.24 37.73
C HIS A 54 -2.29 9.64 36.34
N ILE A 55 -1.09 9.08 36.12
CA ILE A 55 -0.76 8.43 34.85
C ILE A 55 -1.62 7.18 34.68
N LYS A 56 -2.55 7.18 33.71
CA LYS A 56 -3.47 6.05 33.45
C LYS A 56 -2.75 4.76 33.02
N ASP A 57 -1.68 4.87 32.23
CA ASP A 57 -0.90 3.71 31.78
C ASP A 57 -0.04 3.16 32.92
N GLY A 58 -0.38 1.97 33.41
CA GLY A 58 0.32 1.30 34.51
C GLY A 58 1.82 1.08 34.27
N LYS A 59 2.28 0.91 33.02
CA LYS A 59 3.71 0.75 32.72
C LYS A 59 4.48 2.06 32.89
N LYS A 60 3.92 3.16 32.39
CA LYS A 60 4.49 4.50 32.55
C LYS A 60 4.44 4.94 34.01
N ARG A 61 3.32 4.68 34.70
CA ARG A 61 3.16 4.88 36.14
C ARG A 61 4.27 4.17 36.93
N PHE A 62 4.46 2.88 36.68
CA PHE A 62 5.52 2.11 37.33
C PHE A 62 6.91 2.71 37.13
N HIS A 63 7.23 3.17 35.91
CA HIS A 63 8.51 3.78 35.63
C HIS A 63 8.69 5.12 36.36
N ALA A 64 7.64 5.94 36.42
CA ALA A 64 7.66 7.21 37.15
C ALA A 64 7.87 6.98 38.66
N VAL A 65 7.10 6.07 39.26
CA VAL A 65 7.22 5.70 40.67
C VAL A 65 8.60 5.12 40.98
N TRP A 66 9.11 4.22 40.14
CA TRP A 66 10.44 3.63 40.30
C TRP A 66 11.56 4.68 40.25
N SER A 67 11.50 5.64 39.31
CA SER A 67 12.49 6.72 39.22
C SER A 67 12.55 7.57 40.48
N LEU A 68 11.41 7.79 41.15
CA LEU A 68 11.33 8.50 42.42
C LEU A 68 11.88 7.65 43.58
N CYS A 69 11.50 6.38 43.64
CA CYS A 69 11.88 5.50 44.75
C CYS A 69 13.36 5.07 44.73
N LYS A 70 13.96 4.93 43.53
CA LYS A 70 15.38 4.55 43.35
C LYS A 70 16.33 5.46 44.12
N GLY A 71 16.03 6.76 44.19
CA GLY A 71 16.87 7.76 44.85
C GLY A 71 16.80 7.73 46.38
N LYS A 72 15.76 7.10 46.96
CA LYS A 72 15.55 7.06 48.40
C LYS A 72 16.36 5.91 49.04
N THR A 73 17.34 6.29 49.87
CA THR A 73 18.26 5.38 50.56
C THR A 73 17.84 5.07 52.00
N VAL A 74 16.80 5.73 52.53
CA VAL A 74 16.25 5.50 53.87
C VAL A 74 14.73 5.46 53.78
N CYS A 75 14.10 4.58 54.57
CA CYS A 75 12.65 4.58 54.74
C CYS A 75 12.27 5.63 55.78
N GLU A 76 11.70 6.76 55.35
CA GLU A 76 11.28 7.85 56.23
C GLU A 76 10.27 7.34 57.29
N CYS A 77 10.62 7.50 58.56
CA CYS A 77 9.72 7.26 59.70
C CYS A 77 8.96 8.55 60.00
N SER A 78 7.71 8.44 60.45
CA SER A 78 7.07 9.50 61.22
C SER A 78 7.57 9.35 62.66
N ASP A 79 8.33 10.31 63.17
CA ASP A 79 8.61 10.34 64.62
C ASP A 79 7.34 10.83 65.31
N ASP A 80 6.69 9.96 66.10
CA ASP A 80 5.62 10.32 67.04
C ASP A 80 6.19 11.00 68.31
N GLY A 81 7.33 11.70 68.21
CA GLY A 81 8.14 12.05 69.38
C GLY A 81 8.94 13.36 69.37
N ASP A 82 8.91 14.17 68.32
CA ASP A 82 9.49 15.52 68.36
C ASP A 82 8.47 16.54 67.81
N GLU A 83 7.84 17.27 68.74
CA GLU A 83 7.28 18.58 68.46
C GLU A 83 8.44 19.50 68.01
N ASP A 84 8.22 20.29 66.96
CA ASP A 84 9.10 21.37 66.47
C ASP A 84 10.11 21.08 65.35
N MET A 85 9.66 20.63 64.18
CA MET A 85 10.32 20.98 62.90
C MET A 85 9.33 21.44 61.83
N LEU A 86 9.01 22.75 61.87
CA LEU A 86 8.33 23.49 60.81
C LEU A 86 9.21 23.55 59.54
N GLY A 87 8.65 23.23 58.37
CA GLY A 87 9.25 23.58 57.09
C GLY A 87 8.98 25.04 56.72
N GLU A 88 9.72 25.59 55.74
CA GLU A 88 9.61 27.00 55.29
C GLU A 88 8.20 27.43 54.83
N ASP A 89 7.26 26.48 54.60
CA ASP A 89 5.87 26.75 54.18
C ASP A 89 4.80 26.41 55.24
N GLY A 90 5.18 26.13 56.49
CA GLY A 90 4.21 26.01 57.61
C GLY A 90 3.30 24.76 57.62
N GLU A 91 3.45 23.82 56.69
CA GLU A 91 2.72 22.53 56.72
C GLU A 91 3.50 21.41 57.44
N LYS A 92 2.81 20.61 58.27
CA LYS A 92 3.35 19.42 58.96
C LYS A 92 3.76 18.35 57.93
N LYS A 93 5.05 18.05 57.80
CA LYS A 93 5.54 16.91 57.02
C LYS A 93 5.07 15.59 57.64
N HIS A 94 4.01 15.00 57.10
CA HIS A 94 3.64 13.62 57.42
C HIS A 94 4.62 12.66 56.74
N GLY A 95 5.49 12.02 57.54
CA GLY A 95 6.32 10.90 57.08
C GLY A 95 5.44 9.70 56.67
N HIS A 96 5.95 8.78 55.83
CA HIS A 96 5.17 7.63 55.35
C HIS A 96 4.97 6.50 56.39
N ASN A 97 4.93 6.77 57.70
CA ASN A 97 4.83 5.73 58.74
C ASN A 97 5.77 4.53 58.44
N GLY A 98 7.00 4.83 57.99
CA GLY A 98 8.01 3.87 57.58
C GLY A 98 8.77 3.32 58.78
N CYS A 99 9.67 2.36 58.57
CA CYS A 99 10.37 1.68 59.66
C CYS A 99 11.77 2.26 59.98
N GLY A 100 12.15 3.43 59.44
CA GLY A 100 13.47 4.03 59.63
C GLY A 100 14.65 3.27 58.96
N GLY A 101 14.38 2.11 58.35
CA GLY A 101 15.42 1.20 57.85
C GLY A 101 16.18 1.77 56.63
N LYS A 102 17.52 1.66 56.67
CA LYS A 102 18.38 1.95 55.51
C LYS A 102 18.04 1.00 54.36
N GLN A 103 18.16 1.49 53.13
CA GLN A 103 17.84 0.74 51.91
C GLN A 103 19.12 0.32 51.21
N PRO A 104 19.25 -0.97 50.83
CA PRO A 104 20.46 -1.42 50.16
C PRO A 104 20.43 -1.03 48.68
N SER A 105 21.61 -0.84 48.11
CA SER A 105 21.79 -0.79 46.66
C SER A 105 21.77 -2.20 46.08
N ILE A 106 20.87 -2.45 45.12
CA ILE A 106 20.69 -3.79 44.52
C ILE A 106 21.34 -3.82 43.14
N ARG A 107 22.22 -4.81 42.91
CA ARG A 107 22.89 -5.06 41.64
C ARG A 107 22.57 -6.46 41.14
N ARG A 108 22.52 -6.62 39.82
CA ARG A 108 22.28 -7.91 39.17
C ARG A 108 23.56 -8.35 38.49
N GLU A 109 23.97 -9.60 38.74
CA GLU A 109 25.02 -10.29 37.99
C GLU A 109 24.49 -11.66 37.57
N GLY A 110 24.35 -11.88 36.26
CA GLY A 110 23.74 -13.10 35.72
C GLY A 110 22.31 -13.32 36.23
N LEU A 111 22.11 -14.44 36.95
CA LEU A 111 20.84 -14.85 37.58
C LEU A 111 20.71 -14.41 39.04
N VAL A 112 21.79 -13.87 39.63
CA VAL A 112 21.86 -13.58 41.06
C VAL A 112 21.68 -12.07 41.29
N LEU A 113 20.91 -11.74 42.31
CA LEU A 113 20.79 -10.38 42.83
C LEU A 113 21.71 -10.24 44.04
N TYR A 114 22.48 -9.16 44.07
CA TYR A 114 23.33 -8.80 45.19
C TYR A 114 22.86 -7.49 45.78
N TYR A 115 23.03 -7.34 47.09
CA TYR A 115 22.71 -6.10 47.78
C TYR A 115 23.88 -5.64 48.65
N LYS A 116 24.08 -4.31 48.71
CA LYS A 116 25.07 -3.65 49.57
C LYS A 116 24.43 -2.45 50.25
N PHE A 117 24.57 -2.35 51.57
CA PHE A 117 24.23 -1.14 52.31
C PHE A 117 25.38 -0.13 52.19
N ASN A 118 25.08 1.11 51.85
CA ASN A 118 26.08 2.17 51.79
C ASN A 118 26.19 2.81 53.17
N GLU A 119 27.30 2.57 53.88
CA GLU A 119 27.66 3.36 55.06
C GLU A 119 28.47 4.59 54.61
N LYS A 120 28.11 5.77 55.12
CA LYS A 120 29.03 6.91 55.12
C LYS A 120 29.95 6.69 56.32
N SER A 121 31.25 6.63 56.06
CA SER A 121 32.30 6.57 57.07
C SER A 121 32.24 7.81 57.98
N SER A 122 31.61 7.68 59.14
CA SER A 122 31.90 8.54 60.29
C SER A 122 33.11 7.96 61.03
N GLU A 123 34.08 8.81 61.32
CA GLU A 123 35.32 8.46 62.03
C GLU A 123 35.02 7.83 63.40
N GLU A 124 35.90 6.89 63.78
CA GLU A 124 35.99 6.19 65.07
C GLU A 124 34.94 5.11 65.39
N GLY A 125 35.29 3.87 65.00
CA GLY A 125 34.64 2.64 65.46
C GLY A 125 34.77 1.53 64.42
N ILE A 126 35.12 0.31 64.82
CA ILE A 126 35.39 -0.85 63.94
C ILE A 126 34.19 -1.16 63.05
N GLY A 127 34.13 -0.52 61.88
CA GLY A 127 33.15 -0.79 60.83
C GLY A 127 33.51 -2.08 60.13
N ARG A 128 32.75 -3.16 60.40
CA ARG A 128 32.73 -4.31 59.49
C ARG A 128 32.10 -3.84 58.19
N ASP A 129 32.90 -3.55 57.16
CA ASP A 129 32.41 -3.33 55.80
C ASP A 129 31.47 -4.50 55.48
N THR A 130 30.16 -4.23 55.43
CA THR A 130 29.18 -5.27 55.11
C THR A 130 29.38 -5.59 53.64
N GLY A 131 30.25 -6.58 53.41
CA GLY A 131 30.58 -7.08 52.09
C GLY A 131 29.33 -7.37 51.28
N ARG A 132 29.47 -7.36 49.96
CA ARG A 132 28.40 -7.65 49.01
C ARG A 132 27.72 -8.99 49.35
N GLN A 133 26.43 -8.96 49.71
CA GLN A 133 25.65 -10.14 50.07
C GLN A 133 24.73 -10.58 48.93
N VAL A 134 24.49 -11.89 48.82
CA VAL A 134 23.54 -12.47 47.86
C VAL A 134 22.12 -12.32 48.40
N LEU A 135 21.21 -11.89 47.54
CA LEU A 135 19.78 -11.83 47.82
C LEU A 135 19.11 -13.12 47.33
N THR A 136 18.72 -13.99 48.27
CA THR A 136 18.04 -15.26 47.97
C THR A 136 16.59 -15.02 47.50
N ALA A 137 16.08 -15.91 46.66
CA ALA A 137 14.72 -15.83 46.13
C ALA A 137 13.65 -15.92 47.23
N GLU A 138 13.90 -16.72 48.28
CA GLU A 138 13.02 -16.83 49.45
C GLU A 138 12.84 -15.50 50.18
N ARG A 139 13.93 -14.75 50.36
CA ARG A 139 13.88 -13.45 51.02
C ARG A 139 13.09 -12.44 50.19
N VAL A 140 13.25 -12.45 48.86
CA VAL A 140 12.47 -11.61 47.95
C VAL A 140 10.98 -11.98 48.02
N LEU A 141 10.67 -13.27 48.04
CA LEU A 141 9.29 -13.76 48.17
C LEU A 141 8.63 -13.26 49.46
N ALA A 142 9.37 -13.31 50.58
CA ALA A 142 8.89 -12.83 51.87
C ALA A 142 8.62 -11.32 51.89
N ILE A 143 9.44 -10.51 51.21
CA ILE A 143 9.22 -9.07 51.04
C ILE A 143 7.98 -8.84 50.17
N PHE A 144 7.88 -9.53 49.02
CA PHE A 144 6.77 -9.32 48.09
C PHE A 144 5.41 -9.71 48.65
N LYS A 145 5.33 -10.78 49.46
CA LYS A 145 4.08 -11.16 50.14
C LYS A 145 3.56 -10.11 51.13
N ARG A 146 4.45 -9.26 51.67
CA ARG A 146 4.09 -8.19 52.62
C ARG A 146 3.65 -6.89 51.94
N ILE A 147 3.78 -6.78 50.61
CA ILE A 147 3.34 -5.60 49.86
C ILE A 147 1.81 -5.52 49.91
N SER A 148 1.28 -4.33 50.20
CA SER A 148 -0.15 -4.07 50.23
C SER A 148 -0.76 -4.04 48.83
N ASP A 149 -2.05 -4.31 48.68
CA ASP A 149 -2.72 -4.21 47.38
C ASP A 149 -2.81 -2.76 46.88
N ASN A 150 -2.91 -1.80 47.79
CA ASN A 150 -2.89 -0.36 47.47
C ASN A 150 -1.53 0.04 46.88
N ASP A 151 -0.42 -0.38 47.51
CA ASP A 151 0.94 -0.14 47.02
C ASP A 151 1.13 -0.77 45.63
N CYS A 152 0.52 -1.93 45.37
CA CYS A 152 0.53 -2.55 44.04
C CYS A 152 -0.16 -1.67 43.00
N ILE A 153 -1.34 -1.13 43.30
CA ILE A 153 -2.12 -0.26 42.40
C ILE A 153 -1.37 1.05 42.14
N ASP A 154 -0.78 1.65 43.18
CA ASP A 154 -0.03 2.90 43.08
C ASP A 154 1.25 2.72 42.25
N MET A 155 1.93 1.58 42.38
CA MET A 155 3.01 1.20 41.47
C MET A 155 2.55 0.93 40.03
N GLY A 156 1.25 0.76 39.77
CA GLY A 156 0.72 0.40 38.45
C GLY A 156 0.71 -1.10 38.15
N LEU A 157 0.65 -1.95 39.20
CA LEU A 157 0.42 -3.39 39.13
C LEU A 157 -1.03 -3.72 39.48
N ASN A 158 -1.53 -4.85 39.01
CA ASN A 158 -2.90 -5.29 39.30
C ASN A 158 -2.88 -6.43 40.35
N PRO A 159 -3.48 -6.24 41.53
CA PRO A 159 -3.43 -7.24 42.61
C PRO A 159 -4.19 -8.53 42.27
N ASN A 160 -5.18 -8.49 41.38
CA ASN A 160 -5.96 -9.68 41.03
C ASN A 160 -5.25 -10.58 40.02
N TRP A 161 -4.45 -10.00 39.12
CA TRP A 161 -3.90 -10.72 37.95
C TRP A 161 -2.37 -10.76 37.91
N ALA A 162 -1.68 -9.90 38.66
CA ALA A 162 -0.24 -9.74 38.57
C ALA A 162 0.39 -9.28 39.90
N ARG A 163 0.17 -10.04 40.99
CA ARG A 163 0.85 -9.75 42.26
C ARG A 163 2.38 -9.94 42.14
N PRO A 164 3.20 -9.09 42.80
CA PRO A 164 4.66 -9.16 42.70
C PRO A 164 5.26 -10.52 43.03
N GLU A 165 4.72 -11.23 44.02
CA GLU A 165 5.22 -12.53 44.45
C GLU A 165 5.08 -13.64 43.40
N TRP A 166 4.13 -13.52 42.46
CA TRP A 166 3.94 -14.49 41.37
C TRP A 166 5.04 -14.41 40.29
N MET A 167 5.91 -13.40 40.35
CA MET A 167 7.10 -13.32 39.49
C MET A 167 8.18 -14.34 39.91
N LEU A 168 8.07 -14.90 41.12
CA LEU A 168 8.91 -15.99 41.62
C LEU A 168 8.17 -17.31 41.42
N ILE A 169 8.89 -18.32 40.93
CA ILE A 169 8.32 -19.63 40.65
C ILE A 169 8.51 -20.50 41.89
N THR A 170 7.42 -20.84 42.55
CA THR A 170 7.38 -21.89 43.58
C THR A 170 6.86 -23.21 42.99
N ILE A 171 5.86 -23.11 42.10
CA ILE A 171 5.26 -24.23 41.38
C ILE A 171 5.49 -23.99 39.89
N LEU A 172 6.22 -24.89 39.24
CA LEU A 172 6.51 -24.81 37.81
C LEU A 172 5.45 -25.61 37.02
N PRO A 173 4.68 -24.97 36.12
CA PRO A 173 3.71 -25.69 35.29
C PRO A 173 4.43 -26.53 34.23
N VAL A 174 4.02 -27.79 34.09
CA VAL A 174 4.56 -28.72 33.09
C VAL A 174 3.65 -28.75 31.87
N PRO A 175 4.14 -28.35 30.68
CA PRO A 175 3.34 -28.38 29.48
C PRO A 175 2.98 -29.82 29.07
N PRO A 176 1.78 -30.06 28.52
CA PRO A 176 1.36 -31.39 28.07
C PRO A 176 2.16 -31.88 26.86
N PRO A 177 2.14 -33.19 26.56
CA PRO A 177 2.76 -33.76 25.35
C PRO A 177 2.35 -33.09 24.03
N ALA A 178 1.16 -32.48 23.95
CA ALA A 178 0.73 -31.70 22.79
C ALA A 178 1.66 -30.52 22.47
N VAL A 179 2.34 -29.94 23.47
CA VAL A 179 3.31 -28.85 23.31
C VAL A 179 4.74 -29.38 23.10
N ARG A 180 5.03 -30.58 23.60
CA ARG A 180 6.34 -31.26 23.59
C ARG A 180 6.20 -32.67 23.02
N PRO A 181 5.95 -32.81 21.70
CA PRO A 181 5.62 -34.08 21.09
C PRO A 181 6.81 -35.05 21.13
N SER A 182 6.53 -36.33 21.34
CA SER A 182 7.52 -37.39 21.21
C SER A 182 7.43 -38.04 19.83
N ILE A 183 8.58 -38.36 19.24
CA ILE A 183 8.68 -39.01 17.93
C ILE A 183 9.13 -40.45 18.16
N SER A 184 8.30 -41.43 17.80
CA SER A 184 8.67 -42.84 17.83
C SER A 184 9.29 -43.25 16.50
N MET A 185 10.56 -43.68 16.50
CA MET A 185 11.19 -44.32 15.34
C MET A 185 11.12 -45.84 15.52
N GLY A 186 10.11 -46.49 14.94
CA GLY A 186 10.06 -47.95 14.81
C GLY A 186 10.08 -48.76 16.13
N GLY A 187 9.13 -48.49 17.04
CA GLY A 187 8.80 -49.37 18.17
C GLY A 187 9.70 -49.32 19.41
N VAL A 188 11.03 -49.25 19.24
CA VAL A 188 11.98 -49.32 20.39
C VAL A 188 12.62 -47.98 20.73
N ALA A 189 12.93 -47.14 19.74
CA ALA A 189 13.59 -45.85 19.97
C ALA A 189 12.57 -44.69 20.02
N ARG A 190 12.59 -43.92 21.12
CA ARG A 190 11.82 -42.69 21.28
C ARG A 190 12.76 -41.49 21.24
N GLY A 191 12.49 -40.55 20.33
CA GLY A 191 13.05 -39.21 20.33
C GLY A 191 12.11 -38.27 21.08
N GLU A 192 12.48 -37.91 22.31
CA GLU A 192 11.74 -36.93 23.11
C GLU A 192 12.09 -35.50 22.70
N ASP A 193 11.16 -34.57 22.91
CA ASP A 193 11.37 -33.15 22.63
C ASP A 193 12.44 -32.53 23.56
N ASP A 194 13.12 -31.48 23.07
CA ASP A 194 14.13 -30.73 23.84
C ASP A 194 13.59 -30.23 25.20
N LEU A 195 12.31 -29.83 25.29
CA LEU A 195 11.69 -29.41 26.54
C LEU A 195 11.53 -30.57 27.52
N THR A 196 11.23 -31.77 27.04
CA THR A 196 11.11 -32.97 27.88
C THR A 196 12.47 -33.30 28.51
N HIS A 197 13.55 -33.25 27.73
CA HIS A 197 14.90 -33.44 28.26
C HIS A 197 15.25 -32.42 29.35
N LYS A 198 14.94 -31.14 29.12
CA LYS A 198 15.22 -30.09 30.10
C LYS A 198 14.38 -30.21 31.37
N LEU A 199 13.11 -30.60 31.25
CA LEU A 199 12.25 -30.91 32.41
C LEU A 199 12.81 -32.07 33.23
N GLY A 200 13.35 -33.10 32.56
CA GLY A 200 14.05 -34.19 33.24
C GLY A 200 15.28 -33.71 34.04
N ASP A 201 16.03 -32.73 33.52
CA ASP A 201 17.13 -32.11 34.27
C ASP A 201 16.63 -31.30 35.47
N ILE A 202 15.55 -30.52 35.31
CA ILE A 202 14.94 -29.73 36.39
C ILE A 202 14.48 -30.65 37.54
N ILE A 203 13.80 -31.75 37.23
CA ILE A 203 13.32 -32.71 38.23
C ILE A 203 14.51 -33.31 38.99
N ARG A 204 15.58 -33.71 38.29
CA ARG A 204 16.79 -34.27 38.91
C ARG A 204 17.48 -33.27 39.83
N ALA A 205 17.66 -32.02 39.38
CA ALA A 205 18.25 -30.97 40.20
C ALA A 205 17.39 -30.66 41.44
N ASN A 206 16.06 -30.68 41.29
CA ASN A 206 15.11 -30.42 42.37
C ASN A 206 15.10 -31.51 43.44
N ILE A 207 15.13 -32.79 43.04
CA ILE A 207 15.21 -33.93 43.97
C ILE A 207 16.53 -33.90 44.74
N ASN A 208 17.66 -33.66 44.04
CA ASN A 208 18.96 -33.58 44.69
C ASN A 208 19.02 -32.45 45.72
N LEU A 209 18.49 -31.27 45.38
CA LEU A 209 18.41 -30.14 46.32
C LEU A 209 17.60 -30.51 47.58
N ARG A 210 16.42 -31.14 47.39
CA ARG A 210 15.56 -31.58 48.50
C ARG A 210 16.23 -32.63 49.40
N ASN A 211 16.98 -33.56 48.82
CA ASN A 211 17.72 -34.57 49.57
C ASN A 211 18.85 -33.93 50.39
N HIS A 212 19.65 -33.05 49.78
CA HIS A 212 20.73 -32.36 50.49
C HIS A 212 20.24 -31.46 51.63
N GLU A 213 19.05 -30.86 51.48
CA GLU A 213 18.39 -30.13 52.57
C GLU A 213 17.92 -31.06 53.70
N ALA A 214 17.33 -32.21 53.36
CA ALA A 214 16.86 -33.20 54.35
C ALA A 214 18.02 -33.84 55.12
N ASP A 215 19.14 -34.10 54.44
CA ASP A 215 20.34 -34.72 55.02
C ASP A 215 21.18 -33.74 55.87
N GLY A 216 20.80 -32.45 55.94
CA GLY A 216 21.53 -31.44 56.72
C GLY A 216 22.90 -31.09 56.13
N SER A 217 23.04 -31.11 54.80
CA SER A 217 24.31 -30.82 54.11
C SER A 217 24.80 -29.37 54.38
N PRO A 218 26.12 -29.10 54.29
CA PRO A 218 26.66 -27.76 54.48
C PRO A 218 26.02 -26.71 53.56
N ALA A 219 25.75 -25.50 54.09
CA ALA A 219 25.01 -24.44 53.39
C ALA A 219 25.62 -24.04 52.02
N HIS A 220 26.94 -24.12 51.87
CA HIS A 220 27.60 -23.84 50.58
C HIS A 220 27.15 -24.82 49.49
N VAL A 221 27.04 -26.11 49.82
CA VAL A 221 26.63 -27.17 48.87
C VAL A 221 25.17 -26.98 48.47
N VAL A 222 24.30 -26.66 49.43
CA VAL A 222 22.88 -26.38 49.15
C VAL A 222 22.72 -25.19 48.20
N ASN A 223 23.51 -24.12 48.40
CA ASN A 223 23.49 -22.94 47.54
C ASN A 223 23.98 -23.23 46.09
N GLU A 224 24.92 -24.16 45.91
CA GLU A 224 25.36 -24.59 44.57
C GLU A 224 24.24 -25.33 43.83
N TYR A 225 23.54 -26.25 44.50
CA TYR A 225 22.40 -26.96 43.91
C TYR A 225 21.19 -26.03 43.68
N GLU A 226 20.98 -25.02 44.53
CA GLU A 226 19.98 -23.96 44.31
C GLU A 226 20.32 -23.16 43.03
N ALA A 227 21.58 -22.75 42.87
CA ALA A 227 22.05 -22.05 41.67
C ALA A 227 21.90 -22.91 40.40
N LEU A 228 22.14 -24.22 40.51
CA LEU A 228 21.95 -25.17 39.42
C LEU A 228 20.47 -25.28 39.02
N LEU A 229 19.57 -25.45 39.99
CA LEU A 229 18.12 -25.47 39.75
C LEU A 229 17.66 -24.17 39.07
N GLN A 230 18.13 -23.02 39.58
CA GLN A 230 17.88 -21.69 39.00
C GLN A 230 18.35 -21.59 37.54
N PHE A 231 19.52 -22.15 37.21
CA PHE A 231 20.03 -22.22 35.85
C PHE A 231 19.15 -23.09 34.94
N HIS A 232 18.74 -24.27 35.38
CA HIS A 232 17.90 -25.17 34.58
C HIS A 232 16.51 -24.58 34.29
N VAL A 233 15.88 -23.96 35.28
CA VAL A 233 14.59 -23.27 35.11
C VAL A 233 14.73 -22.03 34.22
N ALA A 234 15.80 -21.25 34.38
CA ALA A 234 16.06 -20.08 33.53
C ALA A 234 16.25 -20.48 32.06
N THR A 235 17.10 -21.48 31.78
CA THR A 235 17.39 -21.95 30.42
C THR A 235 16.23 -22.73 29.77
N PHE A 236 15.31 -23.28 30.55
CA PHE A 236 14.05 -23.84 30.04
C PHE A 236 13.15 -22.77 29.42
N MET A 237 13.08 -21.59 30.05
CA MET A 237 12.32 -20.45 29.55
C MET A 237 13.07 -19.69 28.45
N ASP A 238 14.36 -19.40 28.68
CA ASP A 238 15.21 -18.59 27.81
C ASP A 238 16.69 -19.03 27.84
N ASN A 239 17.11 -19.73 26.77
CA ASN A 239 18.48 -20.25 26.64
C ASN A 239 19.47 -19.24 26.01
N ASP A 240 18.98 -18.15 25.42
CA ASP A 240 19.80 -17.19 24.67
C ASP A 240 20.19 -15.96 25.52
N THR A 241 20.26 -16.12 26.84
CA THR A 241 20.56 -15.00 27.74
C THR A 241 22.04 -14.66 27.71
N ALA A 242 22.38 -13.39 27.46
CA ALA A 242 23.75 -12.91 27.40
C ALA A 242 24.51 -13.10 28.74
N GLY A 243 25.76 -13.54 28.67
CA GLY A 243 26.63 -13.73 29.83
C GLY A 243 26.43 -15.04 30.59
N MET A 244 25.68 -16.00 30.04
CA MET A 244 25.49 -17.33 30.61
C MET A 244 25.85 -18.45 29.63
N PRO A 245 26.34 -19.61 30.11
CA PRO A 245 26.55 -20.76 29.26
C PRO A 245 25.22 -21.29 28.75
N GLN A 246 25.16 -21.62 27.45
CA GLN A 246 23.96 -22.19 26.85
C GLN A 246 23.79 -23.65 27.24
N ALA A 247 22.57 -24.06 27.56
CA ALA A 247 22.24 -25.46 27.74
C ALA A 247 22.25 -26.17 26.36
N MET A 248 23.16 -27.12 26.19
CA MET A 248 23.34 -27.90 24.98
C MET A 248 22.78 -29.32 25.11
N GLN A 249 22.34 -29.88 24.01
CA GLN A 249 22.07 -31.31 23.87
C GLN A 249 23.39 -32.09 23.84
N LYS A 250 23.34 -33.42 23.98
CA LYS A 250 24.51 -34.31 23.87
C LYS A 250 25.28 -34.15 22.54
N SER A 251 24.64 -33.64 21.49
CA SER A 251 25.21 -33.35 20.18
C SER A 251 25.94 -32.00 20.07
N GLY A 252 25.96 -31.18 21.14
CA GLY A 252 26.52 -29.82 21.11
C GLY A 252 25.56 -28.75 20.56
N ARG A 253 24.39 -29.14 20.06
CA ARG A 253 23.35 -28.19 19.62
C ARG A 253 22.67 -27.53 20.84
N PRO A 254 22.48 -26.20 20.87
CA PRO A 254 21.68 -25.56 21.92
C PRO A 254 20.23 -26.07 21.95
N LEU A 255 19.68 -26.26 23.16
CA LEU A 255 18.29 -26.67 23.33
C LEU A 255 17.32 -25.55 22.96
N LYS A 256 16.23 -25.88 22.25
CA LYS A 256 15.17 -24.92 21.90
C LYS A 256 14.23 -24.66 23.06
N ALA A 257 14.53 -23.61 23.84
CA ALA A 257 13.68 -23.08 24.91
C ALA A 257 12.33 -22.52 24.41
N ILE A 258 11.40 -22.26 25.34
CA ILE A 258 10.06 -21.75 25.03
C ILE A 258 10.12 -20.40 24.29
N ARG A 259 10.94 -19.45 24.77
CA ARG A 259 11.08 -18.13 24.13
C ARG A 259 11.56 -18.22 22.68
N ALA A 260 12.51 -19.11 22.40
CA ALA A 260 13.07 -19.32 21.07
C ALA A 260 12.01 -19.88 20.09
N ARG A 261 11.04 -20.67 20.57
CA ARG A 261 9.92 -21.18 19.77
C ARG A 261 8.92 -20.08 19.38
N LEU A 262 8.81 -19.02 20.18
CA LEU A 262 7.85 -17.93 19.95
C LEU A 262 8.44 -16.80 19.09
N LYS A 263 9.72 -16.47 19.30
CA LYS A 263 10.43 -15.36 18.65
C LYS A 263 10.88 -15.72 17.23
N GLY A 264 11.02 -14.72 16.37
CA GLY A 264 11.68 -14.84 15.06
C GLY A 264 10.72 -14.94 13.88
N LYS A 265 11.29 -15.12 12.68
CA LYS A 265 10.49 -15.26 11.44
C LYS A 265 9.77 -16.61 11.37
N GLU A 266 10.47 -17.67 11.76
CA GLU A 266 9.96 -19.04 11.85
C GLU A 266 9.33 -19.36 13.22
N GLY A 267 9.34 -18.41 14.15
CA GLY A 267 8.69 -18.56 15.45
C GLY A 267 7.17 -18.65 15.30
N ARG A 268 6.50 -19.28 16.28
CA ARG A 268 5.06 -19.57 16.22
C ARG A 268 4.18 -18.37 15.91
N ILE A 269 4.47 -17.19 16.46
CA ILE A 269 3.63 -16.00 16.23
C ILE A 269 3.64 -15.60 14.75
N ARG A 270 4.82 -15.51 14.12
CA ARG A 270 4.92 -15.08 12.73
C ARG A 270 4.73 -16.21 11.74
N GLY A 271 5.39 -17.35 11.95
CA GLY A 271 5.41 -18.48 11.03
C GLY A 271 4.27 -19.48 11.19
N ASN A 272 3.47 -19.37 12.25
CA ASN A 272 2.30 -20.22 12.44
C ASN A 272 1.02 -19.46 12.76
N LEU A 273 1.01 -18.21 13.20
CA LEU A 273 -0.27 -17.49 13.41
C LEU A 273 -0.52 -16.49 12.29
N MET A 274 0.48 -15.66 11.98
CA MET A 274 0.35 -14.62 10.93
C MET A 274 0.53 -15.15 9.51
N GLY A 275 1.39 -16.16 9.31
CA GLY A 275 1.54 -16.84 8.03
C GLY A 275 1.53 -18.34 8.27
N LYS A 276 0.67 -19.07 7.57
CA LYS A 276 0.60 -20.53 7.62
C LYS A 276 0.69 -21.09 6.21
N ARG A 277 1.13 -22.34 6.09
CA ARG A 277 0.82 -23.14 4.89
C ARG A 277 -0.67 -23.43 4.90
N VAL A 278 -1.30 -23.29 3.74
CA VAL A 278 -2.75 -23.44 3.57
C VAL A 278 -3.04 -24.56 2.59
N ASP A 279 -4.08 -25.32 2.86
CA ASP A 279 -4.61 -26.33 1.95
C ASP A 279 -5.41 -25.64 0.82
N PHE A 280 -5.89 -26.44 -0.15
CA PHE A 280 -6.69 -25.98 -1.29
C PHE A 280 -6.04 -24.83 -2.09
N SER A 281 -4.72 -24.93 -2.27
CA SER A 281 -3.93 -24.01 -3.06
C SER A 281 -3.04 -24.73 -4.06
N ALA A 282 -2.71 -24.05 -5.15
CA ALA A 282 -1.79 -24.54 -6.17
C ALA A 282 -0.84 -23.42 -6.62
N ARG A 283 0.30 -23.81 -7.20
CA ARG A 283 1.32 -22.91 -7.73
C ARG A 283 1.89 -23.49 -9.01
N THR A 284 2.02 -22.67 -10.05
CA THR A 284 2.72 -23.02 -11.28
C THR A 284 3.17 -21.73 -11.99
N VAL A 285 3.96 -21.91 -13.05
CA VAL A 285 4.45 -20.84 -13.93
C VAL A 285 3.29 -20.18 -14.66
N ILE A 286 3.38 -18.86 -14.87
CA ILE A 286 2.37 -18.09 -15.60
C ILE A 286 2.72 -17.89 -17.09
N THR A 287 1.70 -17.68 -17.90
CA THR A 287 1.83 -17.38 -19.34
C THR A 287 0.75 -16.38 -19.76
N GLY A 288 1.07 -15.47 -20.67
CA GLY A 288 0.10 -14.52 -21.21
C GLY A 288 -0.83 -15.19 -22.23
N ASP A 289 -2.12 -14.91 -22.15
CA ASP A 289 -3.11 -15.34 -23.15
C ASP A 289 -4.04 -14.16 -23.51
N PRO A 290 -4.02 -13.67 -24.76
CA PRO A 290 -4.87 -12.54 -25.17
C PRO A 290 -6.33 -12.90 -25.39
N ASN A 291 -6.69 -14.20 -25.43
CA ASN A 291 -8.05 -14.66 -25.76
C ASN A 291 -8.92 -14.93 -24.53
N ILE A 292 -8.36 -14.80 -23.33
CA ILE A 292 -9.11 -14.92 -22.08
C ILE A 292 -9.53 -13.55 -21.57
N SER A 293 -10.67 -13.49 -20.91
CA SER A 293 -11.13 -12.23 -20.33
C SER A 293 -10.23 -11.78 -19.19
N ILE A 294 -10.27 -10.48 -18.88
CA ILE A 294 -9.49 -9.89 -17.78
C ILE A 294 -9.77 -10.54 -16.42
N ASP A 295 -11.00 -11.01 -16.19
CA ASP A 295 -11.45 -11.64 -14.94
C ASP A 295 -11.24 -13.15 -14.95
N GLN A 296 -10.64 -13.73 -15.99
CA GLN A 296 -10.43 -15.17 -16.13
C GLN A 296 -8.99 -15.56 -15.89
N VAL A 297 -8.82 -16.73 -15.27
CA VAL A 297 -7.53 -17.41 -15.13
C VAL A 297 -7.60 -18.80 -15.73
N GLY A 298 -6.66 -19.09 -16.63
CA GLY A 298 -6.46 -20.41 -17.21
C GLY A 298 -5.90 -21.38 -16.19
N VAL A 299 -6.63 -22.43 -15.83
CA VAL A 299 -6.18 -23.45 -14.87
C VAL A 299 -5.92 -24.77 -15.59
N PRO A 300 -4.72 -25.37 -15.42
CA PRO A 300 -4.41 -26.71 -15.91
C PRO A 300 -5.39 -27.78 -15.44
N ARG A 301 -5.75 -28.71 -16.34
CA ARG A 301 -6.56 -29.90 -15.98
C ARG A 301 -5.98 -30.73 -14.84
N SER A 302 -4.66 -30.79 -14.71
CA SER A 302 -3.97 -31.50 -13.62
C SER A 302 -4.27 -30.87 -12.24
N ILE A 303 -4.29 -29.54 -12.18
CA ILE A 303 -4.63 -28.78 -10.98
C ILE A 303 -6.15 -28.85 -10.72
N ALA A 304 -6.96 -28.72 -11.77
CA ALA A 304 -8.42 -28.76 -11.67
C ALA A 304 -8.96 -30.09 -11.12
N ARG A 305 -8.34 -31.21 -11.49
CA ARG A 305 -8.65 -32.54 -10.92
C ARG A 305 -8.19 -32.69 -9.48
N ASN A 306 -7.24 -31.88 -9.01
CA ASN A 306 -6.71 -32.03 -7.66
C ASN A 306 -7.45 -31.17 -6.63
N LEU A 307 -7.73 -29.92 -6.99
CA LEU A 307 -8.43 -28.97 -6.13
C LEU A 307 -9.93 -29.24 -6.15
N THR A 308 -10.55 -29.15 -4.98
CA THR A 308 -11.98 -29.44 -4.81
C THR A 308 -12.73 -28.26 -4.19
N PHE A 309 -14.04 -28.23 -4.45
CA PHE A 309 -15.00 -27.35 -3.82
C PHE A 309 -16.11 -28.20 -3.16
N PRO A 310 -16.38 -28.04 -1.86
CA PRO A 310 -17.41 -28.79 -1.15
C PRO A 310 -18.77 -28.18 -1.46
N GLU A 311 -19.52 -28.84 -2.34
CA GLU A 311 -20.86 -28.43 -2.73
C GLU A 311 -21.91 -29.23 -1.96
N THR A 312 -22.87 -28.52 -1.36
CA THR A 312 -23.99 -29.17 -0.66
C THR A 312 -25.00 -29.66 -1.69
N VAL A 313 -25.45 -30.91 -1.52
CA VAL A 313 -26.49 -31.50 -2.36
C VAL A 313 -27.82 -30.85 -2.03
N THR A 314 -28.42 -30.26 -3.05
CA THR A 314 -29.74 -29.62 -3.05
C THR A 314 -30.61 -30.28 -4.12
N PRO A 315 -31.93 -30.06 -4.11
CA PRO A 315 -32.80 -30.55 -5.17
C PRO A 315 -32.41 -30.07 -6.57
N TYR A 316 -31.72 -28.93 -6.69
CA TYR A 316 -31.35 -28.33 -7.98
C TYR A 316 -30.11 -28.95 -8.62
N ASN A 317 -29.15 -29.40 -7.82
CA ASN A 317 -27.85 -29.89 -8.30
C ASN A 317 -27.66 -31.40 -8.07
N ILE A 318 -28.64 -32.11 -7.52
CA ILE A 318 -28.51 -33.55 -7.20
C ILE A 318 -28.14 -34.40 -8.41
N ASP A 319 -28.78 -34.14 -9.57
CA ASP A 319 -28.53 -34.89 -10.80
C ASP A 319 -27.12 -34.60 -11.35
N GLU A 320 -26.71 -33.33 -11.36
CA GLU A 320 -25.38 -32.91 -11.80
C GLU A 320 -24.29 -33.49 -10.89
N LEU A 321 -24.45 -33.38 -9.57
CA LEU A 321 -23.50 -33.92 -8.60
C LEU A 321 -23.42 -35.45 -8.68
N GLN A 322 -24.54 -36.13 -8.91
CA GLN A 322 -24.56 -37.58 -9.08
C GLN A 322 -23.75 -38.00 -10.31
N GLN A 323 -23.82 -37.24 -11.42
CA GLN A 323 -22.97 -37.46 -12.58
C GLN A 323 -21.49 -37.26 -12.26
N LEU A 324 -21.12 -36.21 -11.52
CA LEU A 324 -19.72 -35.97 -11.11
C LEU A 324 -19.18 -37.09 -10.21
N VAL A 325 -20.01 -37.62 -9.31
CA VAL A 325 -19.68 -38.77 -8.46
C VAL A 325 -19.50 -40.03 -9.28
N ASN A 326 -20.33 -40.25 -10.31
CA ASN A 326 -20.22 -41.39 -11.23
C ASN A 326 -18.93 -41.33 -12.06
N ASN A 327 -18.53 -40.14 -12.52
CA ASN A 327 -17.26 -39.92 -13.24
C ASN A 327 -16.03 -40.17 -12.35
N GLY A 328 -16.17 -39.94 -11.03
CA GLY A 328 -15.13 -40.18 -10.05
C GLY A 328 -13.95 -39.19 -10.10
N PRO A 329 -12.80 -39.52 -9.49
CA PRO A 329 -11.70 -38.57 -9.28
C PRO A 329 -10.71 -38.42 -10.44
N ASN A 330 -10.76 -39.32 -11.44
CA ASN A 330 -9.75 -39.35 -12.52
C ASN A 330 -10.18 -38.52 -13.74
N GLU A 331 -11.49 -38.42 -13.98
CA GLU A 331 -12.07 -37.67 -15.09
C GLU A 331 -12.47 -36.26 -14.63
N HIS A 332 -12.41 -35.30 -15.55
CA HIS A 332 -12.88 -33.93 -15.33
C HIS A 332 -13.92 -33.61 -16.39
N PRO A 333 -15.13 -33.16 -16.00
CA PRO A 333 -15.60 -32.88 -14.64
C PRO A 333 -15.86 -34.13 -13.78
N GLY A 334 -15.52 -34.10 -12.49
CA GLY A 334 -15.65 -35.24 -11.56
C GLY A 334 -15.61 -34.83 -10.08
N ALA A 335 -15.52 -35.80 -9.17
CA ALA A 335 -15.49 -35.57 -7.71
C ALA A 335 -14.56 -36.54 -6.98
N LYS A 336 -14.09 -36.13 -5.78
CA LYS A 336 -13.16 -36.93 -4.96
C LYS A 336 -13.79 -37.56 -3.73
N TYR A 337 -14.58 -36.80 -2.99
CA TYR A 337 -15.13 -37.25 -1.71
C TYR A 337 -16.62 -36.94 -1.62
N VAL A 338 -17.34 -37.78 -0.88
CA VAL A 338 -18.72 -37.55 -0.48
C VAL A 338 -18.79 -37.65 1.04
N PHE A 339 -19.34 -36.63 1.68
CA PHE A 339 -19.60 -36.58 3.10
C PHE A 339 -21.10 -36.76 3.34
N LYS A 340 -21.45 -37.73 4.18
CA LYS A 340 -22.81 -37.91 4.67
C LYS A 340 -23.10 -36.95 5.83
N ASP A 341 -24.38 -36.81 6.17
CA ASP A 341 -24.82 -35.98 7.31
C ASP A 341 -24.20 -36.42 8.65
N ASN A 342 -23.92 -37.72 8.79
CA ASN A 342 -23.25 -38.28 9.98
C ASN A 342 -21.78 -37.87 10.11
N GLY A 343 -21.20 -37.20 9.10
CA GLY A 343 -19.78 -36.82 9.04
C GLY A 343 -18.87 -37.90 8.43
N ASP A 344 -19.43 -39.04 8.03
CA ASP A 344 -18.69 -40.10 7.35
C ASP A 344 -18.19 -39.65 5.98
N ARG A 345 -16.88 -39.76 5.75
CA ARG A 345 -16.22 -39.46 4.48
C ARG A 345 -16.07 -40.72 3.63
N ILE A 346 -16.70 -40.73 2.45
CA ILE A 346 -16.48 -41.74 1.42
C ILE A 346 -15.43 -41.22 0.44
N ASP A 347 -14.38 -42.01 0.21
CA ASP A 347 -13.36 -41.75 -0.80
C ASP A 347 -13.73 -42.46 -2.12
N LEU A 348 -14.00 -41.67 -3.16
CA LEU A 348 -14.44 -42.18 -4.46
C LEU A 348 -13.32 -42.89 -5.22
N LYS A 349 -12.06 -42.78 -4.79
CA LYS A 349 -10.95 -43.54 -5.37
C LYS A 349 -11.04 -45.04 -5.07
N PHE A 350 -11.60 -45.39 -3.91
CA PHE A 350 -11.69 -46.79 -3.44
C PHE A 350 -13.12 -47.33 -3.44
N ALA A 351 -14.13 -46.45 -3.56
CA ALA A 351 -15.52 -46.85 -3.70
C ALA A 351 -15.78 -47.51 -5.08
N ARG A 352 -16.74 -48.44 -5.14
CA ARG A 352 -17.17 -49.02 -6.42
C ARG A 352 -17.98 -47.98 -7.20
N SER A 353 -17.68 -47.81 -8.49
CA SER A 353 -18.41 -46.89 -9.37
C SER A 353 -19.91 -47.19 -9.35
N GLY A 354 -20.74 -46.15 -9.16
CA GLY A 354 -22.20 -46.25 -9.13
C GLY A 354 -22.81 -46.74 -7.81
N SER A 355 -22.04 -47.03 -6.76
CA SER A 355 -22.60 -47.51 -5.48
C SER A 355 -23.04 -46.40 -4.52
N VAL A 356 -22.75 -45.13 -4.83
CA VAL A 356 -23.01 -43.99 -3.94
C VAL A 356 -24.20 -43.19 -4.48
N HIS A 357 -25.35 -43.33 -3.82
CA HIS A 357 -26.52 -42.49 -4.08
C HIS A 357 -26.50 -41.26 -3.18
N LEU A 358 -26.62 -40.08 -3.79
CA LEU A 358 -26.68 -38.82 -3.09
C LEU A 358 -28.05 -38.59 -2.46
N GLN A 359 -28.04 -37.96 -1.28
CA GLN A 359 -29.24 -37.46 -0.60
C GLN A 359 -29.09 -35.97 -0.38
N VAL A 360 -30.20 -35.25 -0.33
CA VAL A 360 -30.22 -33.81 0.01
C VAL A 360 -29.64 -33.63 1.41
N GLY A 361 -28.67 -32.73 1.56
CA GLY A 361 -27.92 -32.52 2.81
C GLY A 361 -26.48 -33.01 2.75
N TYR A 362 -26.17 -34.01 1.92
CA TYR A 362 -24.81 -34.51 1.76
C TYR A 362 -23.91 -33.42 1.15
N LYS A 363 -22.59 -33.56 1.36
CA LYS A 363 -21.61 -32.67 0.72
C LYS A 363 -20.73 -33.45 -0.23
N VAL A 364 -20.60 -32.97 -1.46
CA VAL A 364 -19.74 -33.56 -2.49
C VAL A 364 -18.56 -32.63 -2.72
N GLU A 365 -17.35 -33.11 -2.49
CA GLU A 365 -16.13 -32.41 -2.91
C GLU A 365 -15.88 -32.69 -4.39
N ARG A 366 -16.47 -31.85 -5.24
CA ARG A 366 -16.27 -31.90 -6.69
C ARG A 366 -14.98 -31.21 -7.10
N HIS A 367 -14.46 -31.56 -8.27
CA HIS A 367 -13.39 -30.81 -8.93
C HIS A 367 -13.82 -29.36 -9.18
N ILE A 368 -12.84 -28.46 -9.24
CA ILE A 368 -13.08 -27.09 -9.70
C ILE A 368 -13.40 -27.10 -11.21
N ASN A 369 -14.39 -26.31 -11.60
CA ASN A 369 -14.94 -26.24 -12.96
C ASN A 369 -14.86 -24.81 -13.51
N ASP A 370 -15.21 -24.65 -14.78
CA ASP A 370 -15.28 -23.34 -15.43
C ASP A 370 -16.27 -22.43 -14.71
N GLY A 371 -15.89 -21.17 -14.51
CA GLY A 371 -16.69 -20.17 -13.82
C GLY A 371 -16.58 -20.16 -12.29
N ASP A 372 -15.95 -21.16 -11.67
CA ASP A 372 -15.64 -21.12 -10.23
C ASP A 372 -14.70 -19.95 -9.90
N LEU A 373 -14.87 -19.34 -8.73
CA LEU A 373 -14.09 -18.19 -8.29
C LEU A 373 -12.88 -18.63 -7.47
N VAL A 374 -11.74 -17.99 -7.72
CA VAL A 374 -10.48 -18.23 -7.01
C VAL A 374 -9.77 -16.93 -6.72
N ILE A 375 -8.97 -16.91 -5.66
CA ILE A 375 -8.02 -15.82 -5.42
C ILE A 375 -6.70 -16.17 -6.07
N PHE A 376 -6.15 -15.24 -6.82
CA PHE A 376 -4.87 -15.39 -7.50
C PHE A 376 -3.89 -14.31 -7.02
N ASN A 377 -2.66 -14.72 -6.68
CA ASN A 377 -1.67 -13.82 -6.12
C ASN A 377 -0.23 -14.08 -6.58
N ARG A 378 0.51 -12.97 -6.69
CA ARG A 378 1.97 -12.97 -6.87
C ARG A 378 2.65 -12.52 -5.59
N GLN A 379 3.73 -13.21 -5.23
CA GLN A 379 4.58 -12.86 -4.10
C GLN A 379 5.82 -12.11 -4.61
N PRO A 380 6.28 -11.05 -3.92
CA PRO A 380 5.72 -10.44 -2.71
C PRO A 380 4.45 -9.63 -2.97
N SER A 381 3.45 -9.77 -2.10
CA SER A 381 2.18 -9.03 -2.22
C SER A 381 2.27 -7.70 -1.47
N LEU A 382 2.58 -6.62 -2.19
CA LEU A 382 2.85 -5.30 -1.61
C LEU A 382 1.62 -4.39 -1.52
N HIS A 383 0.62 -4.64 -2.35
CA HIS A 383 -0.60 -3.84 -2.43
C HIS A 383 -1.83 -4.75 -2.59
N LYS A 384 -3.03 -4.20 -2.34
CA LYS A 384 -4.30 -4.93 -2.41
C LYS A 384 -4.48 -5.70 -3.73
N MET A 385 -4.15 -5.08 -4.86
CA MET A 385 -4.30 -5.69 -6.19
C MET A 385 -3.27 -6.79 -6.50
N SER A 386 -2.30 -7.05 -5.61
CA SER A 386 -1.49 -8.26 -5.69
C SER A 386 -2.27 -9.54 -5.36
N MET A 387 -3.49 -9.42 -4.85
CA MET A 387 -4.42 -10.52 -4.58
C MET A 387 -5.80 -10.16 -5.14
N MET A 388 -6.22 -10.79 -6.23
CA MET A 388 -7.51 -10.51 -6.87
C MET A 388 -8.28 -11.80 -7.17
N GLY A 389 -9.60 -11.66 -7.25
CA GLY A 389 -10.53 -12.72 -7.61
C GLY A 389 -10.61 -12.91 -9.13
N HIS A 390 -10.49 -14.16 -9.58
CA HIS A 390 -10.62 -14.58 -10.97
C HIS A 390 -11.62 -15.73 -11.10
N LYS A 391 -12.23 -15.85 -12.29
CA LYS A 391 -13.01 -17.00 -12.73
C LYS A 391 -12.10 -18.03 -13.37
N ILE A 392 -12.26 -19.28 -13.00
CA ILE A 392 -11.50 -20.38 -13.59
C ILE A 392 -11.96 -20.61 -15.02
N LYS A 393 -10.99 -20.85 -15.91
CA LYS A 393 -11.18 -21.47 -17.21
C LYS A 393 -10.22 -22.64 -17.33
N VAL A 394 -10.74 -23.86 -17.33
CA VAL A 394 -9.93 -25.09 -17.37
C VAL A 394 -9.37 -25.26 -18.77
N MET A 395 -8.04 -25.27 -18.86
CA MET A 395 -7.31 -25.35 -20.12
C MET A 395 -6.30 -26.51 -20.13
N PRO A 396 -5.91 -27.00 -21.32
CA PRO A 396 -4.82 -27.96 -21.46
C PRO A 396 -3.47 -27.33 -21.05
N TYR A 397 -2.44 -28.17 -21.00
CA TYR A 397 -1.08 -27.82 -20.55
C TYR A 397 -0.99 -27.53 -19.04
N SER A 398 0.19 -27.07 -18.58
CA SER A 398 0.57 -27.07 -17.16
C SER A 398 0.83 -25.69 -16.55
N THR A 399 0.63 -24.61 -17.30
CA THR A 399 0.84 -23.22 -16.84
C THR A 399 -0.47 -22.52 -16.52
N PHE A 400 -0.42 -21.56 -15.59
CA PHE A 400 -1.53 -20.63 -15.40
C PHE A 400 -1.54 -19.61 -16.53
N ARG A 401 -2.72 -19.30 -17.08
CA ARG A 401 -2.84 -18.26 -18.11
C ARG A 401 -3.58 -17.05 -17.60
N LEU A 402 -3.07 -15.86 -17.86
CA LEU A 402 -3.75 -14.62 -17.51
C LEU A 402 -3.72 -13.61 -18.65
N ASN A 403 -4.68 -12.70 -18.61
CA ASN A 403 -4.78 -11.60 -19.54
C ASN A 403 -3.61 -10.61 -19.36
N LEU A 404 -3.08 -10.09 -20.48
CA LEU A 404 -1.93 -9.18 -20.51
C LEU A 404 -2.15 -7.88 -19.72
N SER A 405 -3.37 -7.35 -19.68
CA SER A 405 -3.67 -6.10 -18.94
C SER A 405 -3.62 -6.27 -17.41
N VAL A 406 -3.65 -7.51 -16.91
CA VAL A 406 -3.56 -7.83 -15.47
C VAL A 406 -2.12 -8.03 -15.01
N THR A 407 -1.15 -8.04 -15.92
CA THR A 407 0.28 -8.17 -15.56
C THR A 407 0.79 -6.99 -14.74
N SER A 408 0.27 -5.78 -15.02
CA SER A 408 0.66 -4.54 -14.34
C SER A 408 0.37 -4.55 -12.82
N PRO A 409 -0.86 -4.83 -12.34
CA PRO A 409 -1.12 -4.93 -10.90
C PRO A 409 -0.38 -6.10 -10.23
N TYR A 410 -0.08 -7.21 -10.92
CA TYR A 410 0.75 -8.26 -10.30
C TYR A 410 2.25 -7.92 -10.33
N ASN A 411 2.65 -6.88 -11.06
CA ASN A 411 4.04 -6.60 -11.43
C ASN A 411 4.74 -7.87 -11.96
N ALA A 412 4.02 -8.63 -12.77
CA ALA A 412 4.41 -9.95 -13.25
C ALA A 412 4.92 -9.88 -14.69
N ASP A 413 5.90 -10.71 -15.01
CA ASP A 413 6.34 -11.00 -16.36
C ASP A 413 6.23 -12.50 -16.67
N PHE A 414 6.69 -12.90 -17.85
CA PHE A 414 6.53 -14.28 -18.34
C PHE A 414 7.89 -14.95 -18.59
N ASP A 415 8.92 -14.60 -17.81
CA ASP A 415 10.28 -15.13 -17.95
C ASP A 415 10.57 -16.35 -17.04
N GLY A 416 9.57 -16.82 -16.30
CA GLY A 416 9.68 -17.91 -15.32
C GLY A 416 8.92 -17.67 -14.03
N ASP A 417 8.27 -16.52 -13.89
CA ASP A 417 7.41 -16.16 -12.77
C ASP A 417 6.37 -17.25 -12.42
N GLU A 418 6.18 -17.45 -11.12
CA GLU A 418 5.20 -18.37 -10.56
C GLU A 418 4.19 -17.61 -9.69
N MET A 419 2.92 -17.98 -9.81
CA MET A 419 1.84 -17.40 -9.00
C MET A 419 1.07 -18.48 -8.26
N ASN A 420 0.48 -18.09 -7.13
CA ASN A 420 -0.32 -18.99 -6.31
C ASN A 420 -1.82 -18.76 -6.58
N LEU A 421 -2.58 -19.84 -6.49
CA LEU A 421 -4.03 -19.88 -6.62
C LEU A 421 -4.62 -20.47 -5.35
N HIS A 422 -5.66 -19.84 -4.82
CA HIS A 422 -6.37 -20.26 -3.61
C HIS A 422 -7.87 -20.46 -3.93
N VAL A 423 -8.42 -21.63 -3.59
CA VAL A 423 -9.83 -21.97 -3.85
C VAL A 423 -10.65 -21.73 -2.58
N PRO A 424 -11.66 -20.83 -2.60
CA PRO A 424 -12.56 -20.64 -1.47
C PRO A 424 -13.37 -21.91 -1.22
N GLN A 425 -13.58 -22.26 0.06
CA GLN A 425 -14.27 -23.50 0.45
C GLN A 425 -15.70 -23.27 0.93
N SER A 426 -16.10 -22.03 1.23
CA SER A 426 -17.45 -21.67 1.65
C SER A 426 -18.14 -20.78 0.63
N TYR A 427 -19.47 -20.83 0.58
CA TYR A 427 -20.26 -19.94 -0.27
C TYR A 427 -20.16 -18.48 0.17
N GLU A 428 -20.02 -18.22 1.48
CA GLU A 428 -19.81 -16.87 2.03
C GLU A 428 -18.52 -16.24 1.51
N THR A 429 -17.40 -16.97 1.58
CA THR A 429 -16.11 -16.48 1.06
C THR A 429 -16.14 -16.38 -0.46
N ARG A 430 -16.88 -17.25 -1.16
CA ARG A 430 -17.09 -17.13 -2.60
C ARG A 430 -17.81 -15.81 -2.96
N ALA A 431 -18.84 -15.44 -2.20
CA ALA A 431 -19.54 -14.17 -2.35
C ALA A 431 -18.65 -12.97 -2.02
N GLU A 432 -17.84 -13.07 -0.96
CA GLU A 432 -16.87 -12.02 -0.60
C GLU A 432 -15.87 -11.74 -1.74
N ILE A 433 -15.33 -12.79 -2.36
CA ILE A 433 -14.42 -12.65 -3.50
C ILE A 433 -15.13 -12.01 -4.68
N GLN A 434 -16.34 -12.48 -5.00
CA GLN A 434 -17.15 -11.96 -6.10
C GLN A 434 -17.45 -10.47 -5.93
N GLU A 435 -17.82 -10.08 -4.71
CA GLU A 435 -18.32 -8.74 -4.45
C GLU A 435 -17.22 -7.71 -4.17
N LEU A 436 -16.11 -8.12 -3.55
CA LEU A 436 -15.05 -7.19 -3.12
C LEU A 436 -13.78 -7.30 -3.96
N CYS A 437 -13.31 -8.52 -4.25
CA CYS A 437 -11.95 -8.76 -4.72
C CYS A 437 -11.83 -9.02 -6.23
N MET A 438 -12.93 -9.14 -6.96
CA MET A 438 -12.90 -9.44 -8.40
C MET A 438 -12.09 -8.41 -9.19
N VAL A 439 -11.31 -8.89 -10.17
CA VAL A 439 -10.44 -8.06 -11.02
C VAL A 439 -11.14 -6.82 -11.60
N PRO A 440 -12.35 -6.91 -12.19
CA PRO A 440 -13.02 -5.73 -12.75
C PRO A 440 -13.31 -4.63 -11.70
N LYS A 441 -13.55 -5.00 -10.44
CA LYS A 441 -13.76 -4.05 -9.34
C LYS A 441 -12.47 -3.42 -8.82
N GLN A 442 -11.32 -3.99 -9.18
CA GLN A 442 -9.98 -3.52 -8.79
C GLN A 442 -9.25 -2.79 -9.92
N ILE A 443 -9.95 -2.37 -10.99
CA ILE A 443 -9.35 -1.64 -12.11
C ILE A 443 -8.78 -0.29 -11.65
N VAL A 444 -9.53 0.45 -10.81
CA VAL A 444 -9.14 1.74 -10.25
C VAL A 444 -8.64 1.55 -8.81
N SER A 445 -7.49 2.14 -8.49
CA SER A 445 -6.90 2.03 -7.15
C SER A 445 -7.12 3.32 -6.34
N PRO A 446 -7.44 3.20 -5.03
CA PRO A 446 -7.54 4.35 -4.14
C PRO A 446 -6.18 4.99 -3.82
N GLN A 447 -5.06 4.34 -4.21
CA GLN A 447 -3.70 4.85 -3.96
C GLN A 447 -3.41 6.19 -4.68
N ALA A 448 -3.89 6.32 -5.92
CA ALA A 448 -3.60 7.47 -6.78
C ALA A 448 -4.82 7.89 -7.62
N ASN A 449 -6.01 7.40 -7.25
CA ASN A 449 -7.30 7.78 -7.81
C ASN A 449 -7.29 7.66 -9.35
N LYS A 450 -6.70 6.54 -9.83
CA LYS A 450 -6.48 6.27 -11.25
C LYS A 450 -6.51 4.76 -11.52
N PRO A 451 -6.77 4.35 -12.78
CA PRO A 451 -6.66 2.95 -13.17
C PRO A 451 -5.24 2.42 -12.93
N VAL A 452 -5.12 1.21 -12.41
CA VAL A 452 -3.85 0.45 -12.33
C VAL A 452 -3.68 -0.44 -13.55
N MET A 453 -4.79 -0.92 -14.10
CA MET A 453 -4.82 -1.72 -15.33
C MET A 453 -4.97 -0.81 -16.55
N GLY A 454 -4.29 -1.18 -17.63
CA GLY A 454 -4.29 -0.44 -18.89
C GLY A 454 -4.02 -1.37 -20.08
N ILE A 455 -4.20 -0.87 -21.30
CA ILE A 455 -3.74 -1.56 -22.50
C ILE A 455 -2.21 -1.45 -22.55
N VAL A 456 -1.53 -2.58 -22.70
CA VAL A 456 -0.06 -2.69 -22.61
C VAL A 456 0.53 -3.42 -23.80
N GLN A 457 1.86 -3.36 -23.94
CA GLN A 457 2.66 -4.14 -24.90
C GLN A 457 2.14 -4.05 -26.35
N ASP A 458 1.86 -5.20 -26.97
CA ASP A 458 1.55 -5.34 -28.39
C ASP A 458 0.24 -4.65 -28.76
N THR A 459 -0.80 -4.85 -27.94
CA THR A 459 -2.09 -4.16 -28.14
C THR A 459 -1.91 -2.65 -28.08
N LEU A 460 -1.06 -2.13 -27.19
CA LEU A 460 -0.77 -0.69 -27.10
C LEU A 460 0.05 -0.17 -28.30
N CYS A 461 0.96 -0.97 -28.85
CA CYS A 461 1.67 -0.61 -30.08
C CYS A 461 0.73 -0.65 -31.29
N GLY A 462 -0.08 -1.70 -31.38
CA GLY A 462 -1.05 -1.94 -32.42
C GLY A 462 -2.11 -0.84 -32.47
N ILE A 463 -2.68 -0.44 -31.34
CA ILE A 463 -3.76 0.55 -31.30
C ILE A 463 -3.33 1.91 -31.83
N ARG A 464 -2.08 2.32 -31.59
CA ARG A 464 -1.53 3.55 -32.17
C ARG A 464 -1.48 3.46 -33.69
N LYS A 465 -0.99 2.34 -34.24
CA LYS A 465 -0.89 2.14 -35.70
C LYS A 465 -2.28 2.02 -36.33
N PHE A 466 -3.18 1.33 -35.66
CA PHE A 466 -4.56 1.11 -36.08
C PHE A 466 -5.36 2.42 -36.14
N THR A 467 -5.16 3.33 -35.18
CA THR A 467 -5.92 4.58 -35.10
C THR A 467 -5.30 5.75 -35.88
N LYS A 468 -4.24 5.53 -36.67
CA LYS A 468 -3.73 6.57 -37.58
C LYS A 468 -4.74 6.92 -38.68
N ARG A 469 -4.67 8.15 -39.21
CA ARG A 469 -5.52 8.59 -40.35
C ARG A 469 -5.31 7.73 -41.59
N ASP A 470 -4.09 7.29 -41.83
CA ASP A 470 -3.71 6.53 -43.03
C ASP A 470 -4.12 5.04 -42.97
N CYS A 471 -4.71 4.59 -41.85
CA CYS A 471 -5.10 3.19 -41.69
C CYS A 471 -6.51 2.96 -42.26
N PHE A 472 -6.55 2.40 -43.48
CA PHE A 472 -7.76 1.98 -44.17
C PHE A 472 -7.89 0.46 -44.21
N LEU A 473 -9.12 -0.02 -44.08
CA LEU A 473 -9.47 -1.44 -44.04
C LEU A 473 -10.44 -1.76 -45.17
N THR A 474 -10.19 -2.86 -45.87
CA THR A 474 -11.06 -3.40 -46.91
C THR A 474 -12.25 -4.14 -46.31
N ARG A 475 -13.33 -4.26 -47.08
CA ARG A 475 -14.60 -4.85 -46.62
C ARG A 475 -14.44 -6.27 -46.06
N ASP A 476 -13.70 -7.12 -46.75
CA ASP A 476 -13.41 -8.51 -46.37
C ASP A 476 -12.68 -8.57 -45.02
N PHE A 477 -11.70 -7.69 -44.81
CA PHE A 477 -10.95 -7.65 -43.58
C PHE A 477 -11.79 -7.12 -42.41
N VAL A 478 -12.60 -6.09 -42.66
CA VAL A 478 -13.54 -5.53 -41.67
C VAL A 478 -14.53 -6.58 -41.19
N MET A 479 -15.10 -7.38 -42.10
CA MET A 479 -16.01 -8.46 -41.71
C MET A 479 -15.36 -9.45 -40.75
N ASN A 480 -14.10 -9.81 -40.98
CA ASN A 480 -13.37 -10.71 -40.08
C ASN A 480 -13.04 -10.05 -38.73
N ILE A 481 -12.68 -8.77 -38.71
CA ILE A 481 -12.37 -8.05 -37.47
C ILE A 481 -13.60 -7.89 -36.59
N ILE A 482 -14.74 -7.54 -37.19
CA ILE A 482 -15.98 -7.27 -36.45
C ILE A 482 -16.47 -8.52 -35.71
N MET A 483 -16.18 -9.73 -36.21
CA MET A 483 -16.50 -10.98 -35.50
C MET A 483 -15.82 -11.12 -34.12
N TRP A 484 -14.75 -10.35 -33.86
CA TRP A 484 -14.05 -10.32 -32.58
C TRP A 484 -14.56 -9.24 -31.63
N VAL A 485 -15.45 -8.36 -32.08
CA VAL A 485 -16.08 -7.33 -31.25
C VAL A 485 -17.05 -8.04 -30.29
N PRO A 486 -16.88 -7.89 -28.97
CA PRO A 486 -17.81 -8.46 -28.00
C PRO A 486 -19.16 -7.76 -28.11
N ASP A 487 -20.24 -8.54 -27.98
CA ASP A 487 -21.63 -8.05 -28.00
C ASP A 487 -21.98 -7.19 -29.23
N TRP A 488 -21.42 -7.55 -30.39
CA TRP A 488 -21.72 -6.86 -31.64
C TRP A 488 -23.21 -6.98 -32.02
N ASP A 489 -23.80 -5.86 -32.44
CA ASP A 489 -25.22 -5.70 -32.78
C ASP A 489 -25.64 -6.33 -34.13
N GLY A 490 -24.68 -6.89 -34.87
CA GLY A 490 -24.91 -7.48 -36.19
C GLY A 490 -24.93 -6.45 -37.33
N ILE A 491 -24.71 -5.17 -37.03
CA ILE A 491 -24.77 -4.07 -38.01
C ILE A 491 -23.34 -3.67 -38.39
N VAL A 492 -23.02 -3.79 -39.69
CA VAL A 492 -21.74 -3.29 -40.21
C VAL A 492 -21.87 -1.78 -40.38
N PRO A 493 -20.98 -0.96 -39.79
CA PRO A 493 -21.08 0.49 -39.90
C PRO A 493 -20.88 0.94 -41.35
N PRO A 494 -21.47 2.08 -41.77
CA PRO A 494 -21.32 2.59 -43.13
C PRO A 494 -19.86 2.99 -43.40
N PRO A 495 -19.24 2.63 -44.53
CA PRO A 495 -17.83 2.93 -44.79
C PRO A 495 -17.58 4.45 -44.80
N CYS A 496 -16.45 4.87 -44.23
CA CYS A 496 -16.02 6.28 -44.24
C CYS A 496 -15.78 6.80 -45.67
N ILE A 497 -15.24 5.95 -46.56
CA ILE A 497 -15.07 6.24 -47.98
C ILE A 497 -15.97 5.31 -48.78
N LEU A 498 -16.88 5.87 -49.58
CA LEU A 498 -17.81 5.10 -50.42
C LEU A 498 -17.28 4.83 -51.84
N LYS A 499 -16.53 5.78 -52.42
CA LYS A 499 -15.96 5.71 -53.77
C LYS A 499 -14.47 6.10 -53.71
N PRO A 500 -13.58 5.49 -54.52
CA PRO A 500 -13.85 4.50 -55.57
C PRO A 500 -14.12 3.08 -55.05
N ILE A 501 -13.61 2.73 -53.86
CA ILE A 501 -13.80 1.43 -53.19
C ILE A 501 -14.30 1.71 -51.78
N PRO A 502 -15.24 0.93 -51.22
CA PRO A 502 -15.67 1.08 -49.85
C PRO A 502 -14.53 0.77 -48.87
N LEU A 503 -14.10 1.78 -48.10
CA LEU A 503 -13.03 1.66 -47.11
C LEU A 503 -13.50 2.18 -45.74
N TRP A 504 -13.12 1.45 -44.71
CA TRP A 504 -13.32 1.81 -43.31
C TRP A 504 -12.01 2.29 -42.71
N THR A 505 -12.09 3.10 -41.65
CA THR A 505 -10.90 3.52 -40.90
C THR A 505 -10.75 2.67 -39.64
N GLY A 506 -9.52 2.52 -39.13
CA GLY A 506 -9.32 1.84 -37.85
C GLY A 506 -10.01 2.55 -36.67
N LYS A 507 -10.12 3.89 -36.71
CA LYS A 507 -10.88 4.67 -35.71
C LYS A 507 -12.36 4.27 -35.67
N GLN A 508 -12.96 4.03 -36.84
CA GLN A 508 -14.36 3.64 -36.96
C GLN A 508 -14.62 2.28 -36.33
N ILE A 509 -13.75 1.30 -36.59
CA ILE A 509 -13.87 -0.03 -35.97
C ILE A 509 -13.63 0.04 -34.46
N MET A 510 -12.68 0.88 -34.02
CA MET A 510 -12.44 1.07 -32.59
C MET A 510 -13.63 1.71 -31.87
N SER A 511 -14.41 2.54 -32.56
CA SER A 511 -15.64 3.15 -32.02
C SER A 511 -16.73 2.13 -31.71
N LEU A 512 -16.73 0.95 -32.35
CA LEU A 512 -17.69 -0.13 -32.03
C LEU A 512 -17.45 -0.75 -30.65
N ILE A 513 -16.23 -0.64 -30.12
CA ILE A 513 -15.83 -1.22 -28.83
C ILE A 513 -16.00 -0.19 -27.69
N ILE A 514 -15.86 1.10 -28.02
CA ILE A 514 -15.95 2.17 -27.03
C ILE A 514 -17.43 2.35 -26.65
N PRO A 515 -17.80 2.26 -25.36
CA PRO A 515 -19.17 2.54 -24.93
C PRO A 515 -19.49 4.03 -25.13
N LYS A 516 -20.77 4.42 -25.00
CA LYS A 516 -21.23 5.79 -25.24
C LYS A 516 -20.70 6.80 -24.20
N ILE A 517 -19.42 7.14 -24.29
CA ILE A 517 -18.70 8.04 -23.38
C ILE A 517 -18.25 9.30 -24.13
N ASN A 518 -17.91 10.32 -23.35
CA ASN A 518 -17.34 11.57 -23.87
C ASN A 518 -15.98 11.85 -23.23
N VAL A 519 -14.93 11.94 -24.05
CA VAL A 519 -13.54 12.12 -23.58
C VAL A 519 -12.79 13.08 -24.50
N VAL A 520 -12.11 14.05 -23.90
CA VAL A 520 -11.10 14.88 -24.56
C VAL A 520 -9.73 14.53 -23.97
N GLY A 521 -8.77 14.22 -24.85
CA GLY A 521 -7.42 13.90 -24.46
C GLY A 521 -6.39 14.37 -25.48
N TYR A 522 -5.12 14.18 -25.14
CA TYR A 522 -4.00 14.59 -25.98
C TYR A 522 -3.01 13.44 -26.19
N HIS A 523 -2.53 13.31 -27.41
CA HIS A 523 -1.50 12.36 -27.78
C HIS A 523 -0.14 12.74 -27.15
N SER A 524 0.79 11.78 -27.11
CA SER A 524 2.11 11.98 -26.51
C SER A 524 2.93 13.07 -27.20
N THR A 525 2.73 13.27 -28.50
CA THR A 525 3.46 14.23 -29.34
C THR A 525 2.62 15.47 -29.70
N HIS A 526 1.58 15.76 -28.92
CA HIS A 526 0.80 16.99 -29.09
C HIS A 526 1.71 18.20 -28.81
N PRO A 527 1.83 19.16 -29.73
CA PRO A 527 2.65 20.35 -29.51
C PRO A 527 1.94 21.34 -28.58
N ASP A 528 2.69 21.94 -27.66
CA ASP A 528 2.12 22.78 -26.59
C ASP A 528 1.41 24.05 -27.09
N ASN A 529 1.69 24.49 -28.33
CA ASN A 529 1.14 25.72 -28.91
C ASN A 529 -0.12 25.48 -29.76
N GLU A 530 -0.67 24.26 -29.79
CA GLU A 530 -1.77 23.86 -30.68
C GLU A 530 -3.08 23.60 -29.92
N ASP A 531 -4.00 24.57 -29.92
CA ASP A 531 -5.31 24.41 -29.25
C ASP A 531 -6.47 24.13 -30.22
N THR A 532 -6.20 23.97 -31.51
CA THR A 532 -7.24 23.84 -32.54
C THR A 532 -8.02 22.54 -32.41
N ASP A 533 -9.34 22.58 -32.67
CA ASP A 533 -10.20 21.39 -32.64
C ASP A 533 -9.86 20.40 -33.77
N ILE A 534 -9.44 20.90 -34.93
CA ILE A 534 -8.92 20.08 -36.03
C ILE A 534 -7.40 20.10 -35.93
N SER A 535 -6.84 19.09 -35.26
CA SER A 535 -5.39 18.98 -35.12
C SER A 535 -4.73 18.55 -36.44
N PRO A 536 -3.75 19.28 -37.00
CA PRO A 536 -3.06 18.87 -38.23
C PRO A 536 -2.34 17.52 -38.06
N GLY A 537 -1.73 17.31 -36.88
CA GLY A 537 -1.00 16.09 -36.55
C GLY A 537 -1.84 14.93 -36.02
N ASP A 538 -3.17 15.05 -35.99
CA ASP A 538 -4.07 14.05 -35.40
C ASP A 538 -3.76 13.75 -33.92
N THR A 539 -3.42 14.79 -33.17
CA THR A 539 -2.90 14.67 -31.80
C THR A 539 -3.96 14.92 -30.72
N LYS A 540 -5.00 15.72 -31.00
CA LYS A 540 -6.12 15.94 -30.08
C LYS A 540 -7.12 14.78 -30.22
N VAL A 541 -7.27 14.00 -29.15
CA VAL A 541 -8.18 12.86 -29.10
C VAL A 541 -9.55 13.36 -28.65
N LEU A 542 -10.55 13.18 -29.51
CA LEU A 542 -11.92 13.56 -29.26
C LEU A 542 -12.83 12.35 -29.45
N ILE A 543 -13.45 11.92 -28.36
CA ILE A 543 -14.46 10.87 -28.35
C ILE A 543 -15.78 11.51 -27.92
N GLU A 544 -16.80 11.37 -28.74
CA GLU A 544 -18.13 11.90 -28.50
C GLU A 544 -19.17 10.81 -28.74
N ASN A 545 -20.04 10.59 -27.77
CA ASN A 545 -21.08 9.55 -27.77
C ASN A 545 -20.54 8.15 -28.10
N GLY A 546 -19.32 7.84 -27.68
CA GLY A 546 -18.62 6.58 -27.98
C GLY A 546 -17.95 6.50 -29.34
N GLU A 547 -18.05 7.54 -30.17
CA GLU A 547 -17.38 7.59 -31.48
C GLU A 547 -16.04 8.34 -31.41
N LEU A 548 -14.99 7.71 -31.91
CA LEU A 548 -13.65 8.32 -32.01
C LEU A 548 -13.58 9.19 -33.27
N LEU A 549 -13.88 10.48 -33.11
CA LEU A 549 -13.93 11.45 -34.20
C LEU A 549 -12.53 11.85 -34.68
N ALA A 550 -11.62 12.15 -33.75
CA ALA A 550 -10.28 12.63 -34.07
C ALA A 550 -9.24 12.11 -33.07
N GLY A 551 -7.98 12.07 -33.53
CA GLY A 551 -6.82 11.79 -32.69
C GLY A 551 -6.34 10.35 -32.68
N ILE A 552 -5.04 10.18 -32.41
CA ILE A 552 -4.38 8.87 -32.30
C ILE A 552 -4.34 8.40 -30.85
N LEU A 553 -4.81 7.18 -30.60
CA LEU A 553 -4.78 6.58 -29.26
C LEU A 553 -3.35 6.17 -28.86
N CYS A 554 -2.99 6.46 -27.61
CA CYS A 554 -1.69 6.09 -27.03
C CYS A 554 -1.82 5.78 -25.54
N LYS A 555 -0.69 5.55 -24.85
CA LYS A 555 -0.67 5.31 -23.40
C LYS A 555 -1.42 6.38 -22.59
N LYS A 556 -1.45 7.65 -23.02
CA LYS A 556 -2.18 8.72 -22.33
C LYS A 556 -3.70 8.56 -22.37
N THR A 557 -4.24 7.83 -23.35
CA THR A 557 -5.69 7.65 -23.51
C THR A 557 -6.18 6.27 -23.09
N VAL A 558 -5.51 5.20 -23.52
CA VAL A 558 -5.88 3.80 -23.25
C VAL A 558 -4.99 3.09 -22.22
N GLY A 559 -4.00 3.79 -21.66
CA GLY A 559 -3.19 3.29 -20.57
C GLY A 559 -3.82 3.57 -19.19
N SER A 560 -3.01 3.42 -18.16
CA SER A 560 -3.35 3.64 -16.74
C SER A 560 -3.35 5.14 -16.35
N SER A 561 -3.84 6.01 -17.24
CA SER A 561 -3.83 7.47 -17.07
C SER A 561 -5.07 7.98 -16.33
N GLN A 562 -4.90 9.08 -15.59
CA GLN A 562 -6.04 9.84 -15.05
C GLN A 562 -6.84 10.44 -16.20
N ASN A 563 -8.16 10.41 -16.08
CA ASN A 563 -9.12 10.85 -17.09
C ASN A 563 -8.95 10.17 -18.47
N GLY A 564 -8.30 8.99 -18.50
CA GLY A 564 -8.25 8.14 -19.69
C GLY A 564 -9.58 7.43 -19.94
N ILE A 565 -9.69 6.76 -21.09
CA ILE A 565 -10.91 6.04 -21.52
C ILE A 565 -11.33 5.03 -20.45
N ILE A 566 -10.39 4.24 -19.94
CA ILE A 566 -10.67 3.21 -18.93
C ILE A 566 -11.21 3.83 -17.63
N HIS A 567 -10.66 4.98 -17.22
CA HIS A 567 -11.11 5.66 -16.00
C HIS A 567 -12.55 6.17 -16.15
N VAL A 568 -12.84 6.79 -17.30
CA VAL A 568 -14.17 7.31 -17.62
C VAL A 568 -15.19 6.18 -17.70
N VAL A 569 -14.87 5.09 -18.40
CA VAL A 569 -15.78 3.92 -18.51
C VAL A 569 -16.08 3.33 -17.14
N MET A 570 -15.07 3.16 -16.29
CA MET A 570 -15.26 2.66 -14.92
C MET A 570 -16.20 3.55 -14.11
N ASN A 571 -15.97 4.87 -14.16
CA ASN A 571 -16.73 5.81 -13.32
C ASN A 571 -18.13 6.09 -13.85
N GLU A 572 -18.40 5.95 -15.15
CA GLU A 572 -19.72 6.19 -15.75
C GLU A 572 -20.59 4.94 -15.82
N TYR A 573 -20.06 3.84 -16.36
CA TYR A 573 -20.81 2.62 -16.67
C TYR A 573 -20.46 1.44 -15.75
N GLY A 574 -19.40 1.55 -14.95
CA GLY A 574 -19.00 0.52 -13.98
C GLY A 574 -18.05 -0.54 -14.51
N PRO A 575 -17.74 -1.55 -13.66
CA PRO A 575 -16.66 -2.51 -13.90
C PRO A 575 -16.90 -3.50 -15.04
N GLU A 576 -18.14 -3.94 -15.26
CA GLU A 576 -18.45 -4.94 -16.30
C GLU A 576 -18.26 -4.37 -17.72
N THR A 577 -18.68 -3.13 -17.96
CA THR A 577 -18.44 -2.44 -19.24
C THR A 577 -16.96 -2.17 -19.47
N ALA A 578 -16.22 -1.83 -18.41
CA ALA A 578 -14.77 -1.67 -18.50
C ALA A 578 -14.07 -3.00 -18.87
N LYS A 579 -14.52 -4.13 -18.32
CA LYS A 579 -14.05 -5.46 -18.72
C LYS A 579 -14.30 -5.73 -20.21
N LEU A 580 -15.51 -5.45 -20.72
CA LEU A 580 -15.82 -5.65 -22.13
C LEU A 580 -14.93 -4.79 -23.04
N PHE A 581 -14.65 -3.55 -22.63
CA PHE A 581 -13.72 -2.67 -23.34
C PHE A 581 -12.30 -3.26 -23.41
N PHE A 582 -11.77 -3.82 -22.32
CA PHE A 582 -10.47 -4.50 -22.31
C PHE A 582 -10.46 -5.69 -23.27
N ASN A 583 -11.46 -6.57 -23.16
CA ASN A 583 -11.57 -7.77 -23.99
C ASN A 583 -11.64 -7.39 -25.48
N GLY A 584 -12.56 -6.49 -25.85
CA GLY A 584 -12.77 -6.10 -27.25
C GLY A 584 -11.58 -5.38 -27.86
N THR A 585 -10.94 -4.48 -27.10
CA THR A 585 -9.74 -3.78 -27.57
C THR A 585 -8.61 -4.77 -27.85
N GLN A 586 -8.38 -5.74 -26.96
CA GLN A 586 -7.34 -6.73 -27.14
C GLN A 586 -7.61 -7.67 -28.29
N THR A 587 -8.81 -8.27 -28.39
CA THR A 587 -9.13 -9.22 -29.46
C THR A 587 -9.05 -8.57 -30.84
N VAL A 588 -9.66 -7.39 -31.02
CA VAL A 588 -9.69 -6.68 -32.30
C VAL A 588 -8.31 -6.19 -32.72
N VAL A 589 -7.59 -5.51 -31.84
CA VAL A 589 -6.27 -4.96 -32.19
C VAL A 589 -5.25 -6.06 -32.38
N ASN A 590 -5.27 -7.13 -31.58
CA ASN A 590 -4.35 -8.25 -31.74
C ASN A 590 -4.62 -9.02 -33.03
N TYR A 591 -5.90 -9.23 -33.39
CA TYR A 591 -6.26 -9.83 -34.68
C TYR A 591 -5.81 -8.96 -35.85
N TRP A 592 -5.98 -7.64 -35.76
CA TRP A 592 -5.46 -6.71 -36.76
C TRP A 592 -3.93 -6.75 -36.86
N LEU A 593 -3.24 -6.72 -35.71
CA LEU A 593 -1.79 -6.72 -35.63
C LEU A 593 -1.17 -8.02 -36.16
N LEU A 594 -1.87 -9.16 -35.98
CA LEU A 594 -1.49 -10.45 -36.53
C LEU A 594 -1.35 -10.40 -38.06
N GLN A 595 -2.26 -9.70 -38.74
CA GLN A 595 -2.23 -9.56 -40.21
C GLN A 595 -1.28 -8.46 -40.68
N ASN A 596 -1.19 -7.35 -39.93
CA ASN A 596 -0.30 -6.24 -40.29
C ASN A 596 1.19 -6.57 -40.05
N GLY A 597 1.49 -7.32 -38.99
CA GLY A 597 2.83 -7.57 -38.51
C GLY A 597 3.49 -6.36 -37.83
N PHE A 598 4.37 -6.66 -36.87
CA PHE A 598 5.27 -5.67 -36.27
C PHE A 598 6.57 -6.38 -35.87
N SER A 599 7.70 -5.74 -36.14
CA SER A 599 9.02 -6.29 -35.84
C SER A 599 10.00 -5.14 -35.59
N ILE A 600 11.12 -5.45 -34.95
CA ILE A 600 12.24 -4.53 -34.73
C ILE A 600 13.51 -5.22 -35.22
N GLY A 601 14.38 -4.46 -35.89
CA GLY A 601 15.69 -4.95 -36.32
C GLY A 601 16.81 -3.96 -36.02
N ILE A 602 18.05 -4.37 -36.31
CA ILE A 602 19.22 -3.49 -36.16
C ILE A 602 19.15 -2.25 -37.05
N GLY A 603 18.43 -2.33 -38.19
CA GLY A 603 18.18 -1.19 -39.07
C GLY A 603 17.45 -0.04 -38.38
N ASP A 604 16.64 -0.33 -37.36
CA ASP A 604 15.91 0.70 -36.61
C ASP A 604 16.82 1.51 -35.66
N THR A 605 18.04 1.04 -35.39
CA THR A 605 19.00 1.76 -34.53
C THR A 605 20.03 2.57 -35.31
N ILE A 606 20.06 2.43 -36.64
CA ILE A 606 21.04 3.10 -37.50
C ILE A 606 20.55 4.52 -37.83
N ALA A 607 21.36 5.53 -37.49
CA ALA A 607 21.15 6.90 -37.96
C ALA A 607 21.85 7.15 -39.31
N ASP A 608 21.36 8.17 -40.01
CA ASP A 608 21.96 8.70 -41.23
C ASP A 608 23.35 9.28 -40.98
N ARG A 609 24.20 9.25 -42.02
CA ARG A 609 25.60 9.73 -41.92
C ARG A 609 25.69 11.19 -41.51
N ALA A 610 24.82 12.05 -42.04
CA ALA A 610 24.80 13.47 -41.70
C ALA A 610 24.50 13.68 -40.21
N THR A 611 23.53 12.96 -39.65
CA THR A 611 23.24 13.01 -38.22
C THR A 611 24.39 12.44 -37.38
N MET A 612 25.05 11.36 -37.82
CA MET A 612 26.23 10.83 -37.11
C MET A 612 27.40 11.83 -37.08
N GLU A 613 27.61 12.60 -38.14
CA GLU A 613 28.59 13.69 -38.15
C GLU A 613 28.21 14.80 -37.19
N THR A 614 26.93 15.19 -37.13
CA THR A 614 26.44 16.17 -36.16
C THR A 614 26.59 15.67 -34.72
N ILE A 615 26.33 14.39 -34.46
CA ILE A 615 26.54 13.75 -33.15
C ILE A 615 28.02 13.79 -32.77
N ASN A 616 28.92 13.35 -33.67
CA ASN A 616 30.35 13.38 -33.42
C ASN A 616 30.84 14.82 -33.17
N ARG A 617 30.36 15.80 -33.94
CA ARG A 617 30.67 17.23 -33.74
C ARG A 617 30.21 17.73 -32.37
N ALA A 618 29.01 17.36 -31.93
CA ALA A 618 28.49 17.73 -30.61
C ALA A 618 29.34 17.14 -29.46
N ILE A 619 29.75 15.88 -29.58
CA ILE A 619 30.63 15.21 -28.60
C ILE A 619 32.02 15.87 -28.58
N SER A 620 32.61 16.13 -29.74
CA SER A 620 33.92 16.80 -29.83
C SER A 620 33.89 18.20 -29.22
N SER A 621 32.85 18.98 -29.48
CA SER A 621 32.66 20.31 -28.89
C SER A 621 32.54 20.23 -27.36
N ALA A 622 31.83 19.23 -26.83
CA ALA A 622 31.73 19.03 -25.39
C ALA A 622 33.06 18.63 -24.75
N LYS A 623 33.85 17.75 -25.39
CA LYS A 623 35.21 17.41 -24.92
C LYS A 623 36.12 18.64 -24.88
N GLN A 624 36.04 19.51 -25.88
CA GLN A 624 36.79 20.78 -25.91
C GLN A 624 36.37 21.70 -24.75
N ALA A 625 35.06 21.86 -24.52
CA ALA A 625 34.56 22.66 -23.40
C ALA A 625 35.04 22.12 -22.03
N VAL A 626 35.07 20.79 -21.85
CA VAL A 626 35.61 20.18 -20.62
C VAL A 626 37.10 20.45 -20.48
N ASN A 627 37.89 20.39 -21.56
CA ASN A 627 39.31 20.72 -21.53
C ASN A 627 39.55 22.19 -21.14
N GLU A 628 38.71 23.13 -21.60
CA GLU A 628 38.79 24.52 -21.16
C GLU A 628 38.52 24.67 -19.66
N VAL A 629 37.54 23.93 -19.12
CA VAL A 629 37.24 23.94 -17.68
C VAL A 629 38.40 23.34 -16.88
N ILE A 630 39.03 22.27 -17.38
CA ILE A 630 40.24 21.67 -16.78
C ILE A 630 41.38 22.70 -16.74
N LEU A 631 41.63 23.40 -17.85
CA LEU A 631 42.67 24.43 -17.92
C LEU A 631 42.38 25.60 -16.98
N LYS A 632 41.13 26.06 -16.89
CA LYS A 632 40.73 27.11 -15.93
C LYS A 632 40.94 26.69 -14.49
N ALA A 633 40.63 25.43 -14.15
CA ALA A 633 40.84 24.89 -12.82
C ALA A 633 42.34 24.78 -12.49
N GLN A 634 43.17 24.30 -13.43
CA GLN A 634 44.62 24.20 -13.26
C GLN A 634 45.30 25.57 -13.14
N GLN A 635 44.78 26.60 -13.82
CA GLN A 635 45.26 27.99 -13.73
C GLN A 635 44.71 28.74 -12.50
N CYS A 636 43.95 28.09 -11.62
CA CYS A 636 43.27 28.70 -10.47
C CYS A 636 42.34 29.88 -10.85
N LYS A 637 41.78 29.87 -12.08
CA LYS A 637 40.82 30.87 -12.57
C LYS A 637 39.36 30.42 -12.41
N LEU A 638 39.13 29.24 -11.85
CA LEU A 638 37.78 28.72 -11.63
C LEU A 638 37.21 29.30 -10.33
N GLU A 639 36.16 30.10 -10.45
CA GLU A 639 35.42 30.62 -9.32
C GLU A 639 34.53 29.54 -8.68
N CYS A 640 34.46 29.57 -7.36
CA CYS A 640 33.70 28.61 -6.56
C CYS A 640 32.22 28.99 -6.57
N GLN A 641 31.34 28.03 -6.90
CA GLN A 641 29.90 28.26 -6.75
C GLN A 641 29.52 28.30 -5.26
N PRO A 642 28.55 29.13 -4.86
CA PRO A 642 28.12 29.21 -3.46
C PRO A 642 27.74 27.84 -2.88
N GLY A 643 28.31 27.49 -1.73
CA GLY A 643 28.02 26.22 -1.03
C GLY A 643 28.74 24.98 -1.58
N LEU A 644 29.54 25.11 -2.63
CA LEU A 644 30.38 24.03 -3.17
C LEU A 644 31.86 24.31 -2.90
N THR A 645 32.68 23.27 -2.89
CA THR A 645 34.14 23.41 -3.01
C THR A 645 34.56 23.65 -4.46
N ILE A 646 35.81 24.09 -4.69
CA ILE A 646 36.34 24.30 -6.05
C ILE A 646 36.30 23.00 -6.86
N ARG A 647 36.59 21.86 -6.23
CA ARG A 647 36.54 20.53 -6.89
C ARG A 647 35.12 20.10 -7.22
N GLU A 648 34.17 20.34 -6.32
CA GLU A 648 32.76 20.02 -6.58
C GLU A 648 32.17 20.94 -7.66
N THR A 649 32.58 22.23 -7.66
CA THR A 649 32.22 23.17 -8.73
C THR A 649 32.76 22.69 -10.08
N PHE A 650 34.02 22.26 -10.12
CA PHE A 650 34.62 21.66 -11.31
C PHE A 650 33.84 20.43 -11.79
N GLU A 651 33.58 19.46 -10.91
CA GLU A 651 32.85 18.23 -11.26
C GLU A 651 31.40 18.52 -11.72
N SER A 652 30.71 19.48 -11.08
CA SER A 652 29.36 19.92 -11.45
C SER A 652 29.33 20.51 -12.86
N LEU A 653 30.28 21.40 -13.19
CA LEU A 653 30.38 22.01 -14.52
C LEU A 653 30.68 20.96 -15.59
N VAL A 654 31.62 20.05 -15.34
CA VAL A 654 31.97 18.99 -16.28
C VAL A 654 30.78 18.06 -16.53
N ASN A 655 30.09 17.60 -15.48
CA ASN A 655 28.90 16.76 -15.61
C ASN A 655 27.79 17.46 -16.40
N ARG A 656 27.58 18.77 -16.18
CA ARG A 656 26.61 19.56 -16.95
C ARG A 656 26.93 19.57 -18.45
N HIS A 657 28.19 19.82 -18.82
CA HIS A 657 28.60 19.82 -20.23
C HIS A 657 28.44 18.44 -20.89
N LEU A 658 28.82 17.36 -20.19
CA LEU A 658 28.72 16.00 -20.72
C LEU A 658 27.27 15.52 -20.85
N ASN A 659 26.40 15.86 -19.89
CA ASN A 659 24.97 15.53 -19.98
C ASN A 659 24.28 16.31 -21.10
N GLN A 660 24.58 17.61 -21.24
CA GLN A 660 24.04 18.43 -22.33
C GLN A 660 24.47 17.89 -23.71
N ALA A 661 25.69 17.39 -23.83
CA ALA A 661 26.19 16.78 -25.06
C ALA A 661 25.39 15.51 -25.42
N ARG A 662 25.18 14.62 -24.45
CA ARG A 662 24.35 13.41 -24.61
C ARG A 662 22.93 13.76 -25.04
N ASP A 663 22.30 14.74 -24.38
CA ASP A 663 20.90 15.10 -24.65
C ASP A 663 20.75 15.77 -26.02
N SER A 664 21.73 16.57 -26.44
CA SER A 664 21.77 17.20 -27.78
C SER A 664 22.00 16.16 -28.89
N ALA A 665 22.93 15.22 -28.66
CA ALA A 665 23.18 14.11 -29.58
C ALA A 665 21.94 13.21 -29.73
N GLY A 666 21.29 12.86 -28.61
CA GLY A 666 20.07 12.08 -28.58
C GLY A 666 18.89 12.76 -29.28
N SER A 667 18.70 14.06 -29.04
CA SER A 667 17.65 14.85 -29.69
C SER A 667 17.85 14.93 -31.21
N SER A 668 19.10 15.04 -31.66
CA SER A 668 19.44 15.04 -33.08
C SER A 668 19.13 13.68 -33.72
N ALA A 669 19.50 12.57 -33.06
CA ALA A 669 19.16 11.22 -33.51
C ALA A 669 17.65 11.01 -33.60
N GLN A 670 16.88 11.44 -32.59
CA GLN A 670 15.43 11.27 -32.58
C GLN A 670 14.73 12.01 -33.73
N LYS A 671 15.19 13.22 -34.04
CA LYS A 671 14.65 14.05 -35.13
C LYS A 671 14.92 13.42 -36.49
N SER A 672 16.08 12.77 -36.66
CA SER A 672 16.43 12.13 -37.94
C SER A 672 15.72 10.81 -38.18
N LEU A 673 15.32 10.08 -37.11
CA LEU A 673 14.55 8.85 -37.24
C LEU A 673 13.19 9.09 -37.92
N ARG A 674 12.95 8.36 -39.00
CA ARG A 674 11.69 8.36 -39.76
C ARG A 674 10.53 7.88 -38.89
N GLU A 675 9.31 8.27 -39.24
CA GLU A 675 8.10 7.81 -38.53
C GLU A 675 7.83 6.30 -38.67
N TYR A 676 8.33 5.69 -39.75
CA TYR A 676 8.25 4.25 -39.99
C TYR A 676 9.18 3.42 -39.10
N ASN A 677 10.14 4.05 -38.42
CA ASN A 677 11.09 3.37 -37.54
C ASN A 677 10.38 2.68 -36.37
N ASN A 678 10.60 1.38 -36.19
CA ASN A 678 9.81 0.58 -35.25
C ASN A 678 10.11 0.95 -33.79
N VAL A 679 11.36 1.27 -33.46
CA VAL A 679 11.75 1.74 -32.11
C VAL A 679 10.99 3.03 -31.78
N LYS A 680 10.98 3.99 -32.70
CA LYS A 680 10.25 5.26 -32.54
C LYS A 680 8.75 5.02 -32.38
N GLN A 681 8.17 4.07 -33.12
CA GLN A 681 6.75 3.73 -33.00
C GLN A 681 6.39 3.20 -31.60
N MET A 682 7.23 2.34 -30.99
CA MET A 682 7.01 1.84 -29.63
C MET A 682 7.15 2.92 -28.56
N VAL A 683 8.13 3.82 -28.72
CA VAL A 683 8.34 4.92 -27.77
C VAL A 683 7.18 5.92 -27.84
N VAL A 684 6.68 6.23 -29.04
CA VAL A 684 5.55 7.16 -29.21
C VAL A 684 4.23 6.56 -28.74
N SER A 685 3.96 5.26 -28.98
CA SER A 685 2.79 4.59 -28.41
C SER A 685 2.87 4.53 -26.88
N GLY A 686 4.09 4.47 -26.34
CA GLY A 686 4.38 4.26 -24.93
C GLY A 686 4.30 2.78 -24.52
N SER A 687 4.41 1.85 -25.47
CA SER A 687 4.36 0.41 -25.18
C SER A 687 5.63 -0.08 -24.48
N LYS A 688 6.80 0.27 -25.02
CA LYS A 688 8.10 -0.05 -24.41
C LYS A 688 9.19 0.92 -24.88
N GLY A 689 10.13 1.19 -23.99
CA GLY A 689 11.25 2.10 -24.24
C GLY A 689 10.89 3.57 -24.04
N SER A 690 11.93 4.40 -24.06
CA SER A 690 11.86 5.85 -23.87
C SER A 690 12.89 6.56 -24.75
N PHE A 691 12.86 7.90 -24.76
CA PHE A 691 13.80 8.70 -25.55
C PHE A 691 15.27 8.44 -25.21
N ILE A 692 15.58 8.13 -23.93
CA ILE A 692 16.95 7.81 -23.51
C ILE A 692 17.44 6.51 -24.17
N ASN A 693 16.57 5.51 -24.35
CA ASN A 693 16.98 4.24 -24.96
C ASN A 693 17.37 4.44 -26.43
N ILE A 694 16.63 5.26 -27.16
CA ILE A 694 16.97 5.63 -28.55
C ILE A 694 18.32 6.34 -28.58
N SER A 695 18.53 7.31 -27.69
CA SER A 695 19.79 8.06 -27.60
C SER A 695 20.98 7.13 -27.36
N GLN A 696 20.86 6.18 -26.41
CA GLN A 696 21.96 5.27 -26.05
C GLN A 696 22.26 4.21 -27.11
N MET A 697 21.23 3.72 -27.80
CA MET A 697 21.41 2.73 -28.88
C MET A 697 22.03 3.35 -30.14
N THR A 698 21.63 4.57 -30.49
CA THR A 698 22.00 5.20 -31.77
C THR A 698 23.14 6.21 -31.64
N ALA A 699 23.10 7.10 -30.64
CA ALA A 699 24.00 8.24 -30.51
C ALA A 699 25.20 8.00 -29.59
N CYS A 700 25.02 8.06 -28.27
CA CYS A 700 26.04 7.77 -27.26
C CYS A 700 25.42 7.33 -25.94
N VAL A 701 26.11 6.45 -25.20
CA VAL A 701 25.62 5.95 -23.90
C VAL A 701 25.70 7.05 -22.82
N GLY A 702 26.78 7.85 -22.84
CA GLY A 702 27.00 8.99 -21.96
C GLY A 702 27.80 8.68 -20.69
N GLN A 703 27.80 9.63 -19.74
CA GLN A 703 28.60 9.56 -18.52
C GLN A 703 28.13 8.44 -17.57
N GLN A 704 29.07 7.59 -17.12
CA GLN A 704 28.83 6.61 -16.07
C GLN A 704 29.16 7.20 -14.71
N ASN A 705 28.27 7.01 -13.74
CA ASN A 705 28.43 7.51 -12.39
C ASN A 705 28.45 6.34 -11.40
N VAL A 706 29.15 6.56 -10.29
CA VAL A 706 29.16 5.71 -9.09
C VAL A 706 29.01 6.63 -7.88
N GLU A 707 28.04 6.37 -7.01
CA GLU A 707 27.70 7.18 -5.83
C GLU A 707 27.42 8.65 -6.17
N GLY A 708 26.77 8.89 -7.32
CA GLY A 708 26.44 10.23 -7.81
C GLY A 708 27.63 11.06 -8.32
N LYS A 709 28.84 10.47 -8.38
CA LYS A 709 30.05 11.10 -8.91
C LYS A 709 30.53 10.37 -10.16
N ARG A 710 31.37 11.03 -10.97
CA ARG A 710 32.12 10.35 -12.03
C ARG A 710 33.05 9.29 -11.42
N ILE A 711 33.49 8.34 -12.24
CA ILE A 711 34.27 7.17 -11.76
C ILE A 711 35.45 7.61 -10.88
N PRO A 712 35.49 7.19 -9.59
CA PRO A 712 36.51 7.63 -8.65
C PRO A 712 37.89 7.02 -8.99
N PHE A 713 38.94 7.63 -8.47
CA PHE A 713 40.30 7.08 -8.61
C PHE A 713 40.49 5.89 -7.67
N GLY A 714 40.30 4.68 -8.20
CA GLY A 714 40.55 3.43 -7.46
C GLY A 714 42.04 3.11 -7.32
N PHE A 715 42.87 3.53 -8.28
CA PHE A 715 44.32 3.44 -8.19
C PHE A 715 44.91 4.78 -7.75
N LYS A 716 46.20 4.79 -7.37
CA LYS A 716 46.91 6.00 -6.93
C LYS A 716 46.81 7.13 -7.98
N TYR A 717 45.93 8.08 -7.72
CA TYR A 717 45.60 9.25 -8.57
C TYR A 717 45.14 8.89 -9.99
N ARG A 718 44.51 7.74 -10.23
CA ARG A 718 43.97 7.36 -11.56
C ARG A 718 42.85 6.33 -11.47
N THR A 719 42.02 6.23 -12.51
CA THR A 719 40.89 5.28 -12.56
C THR A 719 41.31 3.87 -12.98
N LEU A 720 42.12 3.75 -14.04
CA LEU A 720 42.67 2.49 -14.56
C LEU A 720 44.19 2.59 -14.75
N PRO A 721 44.93 1.47 -14.79
CA PRO A 721 46.37 1.48 -15.05
C PRO A 721 46.75 2.00 -16.45
N HIS A 722 45.78 2.01 -17.38
CA HIS A 722 45.92 2.53 -18.74
C HIS A 722 45.96 4.06 -18.82
N PHE A 723 45.48 4.76 -17.79
CA PHE A 723 45.48 6.23 -17.74
C PHE A 723 46.68 6.76 -16.95
N THR A 724 47.06 7.99 -17.27
CA THR A 724 48.06 8.75 -16.52
C THR A 724 47.49 9.21 -15.17
N LYS A 725 48.37 9.69 -14.28
CA LYS A 725 47.94 10.22 -12.99
C LYS A 725 47.28 11.59 -13.16
N ASP A 726 46.32 11.87 -12.30
CA ASP A 726 45.55 13.12 -12.23
C ASP A 726 44.78 13.47 -13.51
N ASP A 727 44.49 12.46 -14.34
CA ASP A 727 43.71 12.62 -15.57
C ASP A 727 42.21 12.80 -15.24
N GLN A 728 41.72 14.04 -15.39
CA GLN A 728 40.32 14.44 -15.19
C GLN A 728 39.49 14.49 -16.47
N SER A 729 40.03 14.01 -17.59
CA SER A 729 39.35 13.96 -18.87
C SER A 729 38.06 13.13 -18.81
N PRO A 730 37.12 13.35 -19.76
CA PRO A 730 35.90 12.55 -19.85
C PRO A 730 36.18 11.05 -19.96
N GLU A 731 37.16 10.65 -20.79
CA GLU A 731 37.50 9.25 -21.07
C GLU A 731 38.05 8.53 -19.84
N SER A 732 38.99 9.16 -19.12
CA SER A 732 39.55 8.62 -17.87
C SER A 732 38.49 8.44 -16.80
N ARG A 733 37.48 9.33 -16.76
CA ARG A 733 36.47 9.42 -15.70
C ARG A 733 35.13 8.79 -16.09
N GLY A 734 35.09 7.92 -17.10
CA GLY A 734 33.93 7.07 -17.40
C GLY A 734 32.87 7.67 -18.33
N PHE A 735 33.22 8.65 -19.16
CA PHE A 735 32.34 9.08 -20.25
C PHE A 735 32.40 8.08 -21.39
N VAL A 736 31.24 7.52 -21.75
CA VAL A 736 31.11 6.60 -22.87
C VAL A 736 30.63 7.38 -24.10
N GLU A 737 31.52 7.58 -25.06
CA GLU A 737 31.22 8.30 -26.30
C GLU A 737 30.50 7.42 -27.33
N ASN A 738 30.72 6.12 -27.28
CA ASN A 738 30.14 5.19 -28.22
C ASN A 738 28.68 4.84 -27.86
N SER A 739 27.92 4.43 -28.88
CA SER A 739 26.59 3.85 -28.72
C SER A 739 26.66 2.33 -28.64
N TYR A 740 25.59 1.67 -28.19
CA TYR A 740 25.53 0.21 -28.19
C TYR A 740 25.66 -0.39 -29.59
N LEU A 741 25.25 0.35 -30.64
CA LEU A 741 25.42 -0.09 -32.03
C LEU A 741 26.89 -0.08 -32.48
N ARG A 742 27.67 0.93 -32.09
CA ARG A 742 29.12 1.01 -32.42
C ARG A 742 29.93 0.00 -31.60
N GLY A 743 29.47 -0.32 -30.40
CA GLY A 743 30.20 -1.13 -29.43
C GLY A 743 31.07 -0.28 -28.51
N LEU A 744 31.31 -0.80 -27.31
CA LEU A 744 32.07 -0.14 -26.26
C LEU A 744 33.54 -0.50 -26.35
N THR A 745 34.43 0.46 -26.11
CA THR A 745 35.85 0.17 -25.88
C THR A 745 36.07 -0.59 -24.57
N PRO A 746 37.20 -1.29 -24.35
CA PRO A 746 37.43 -2.03 -23.11
C PRO A 746 37.37 -1.16 -21.84
N GLN A 747 37.86 0.08 -21.90
CA GLN A 747 37.80 1.03 -20.79
C GLN A 747 36.35 1.44 -20.50
N GLU A 748 35.60 1.83 -21.54
CA GLU A 748 34.18 2.19 -21.44
C GLU A 748 33.34 1.02 -20.92
N PHE A 749 33.59 -0.20 -21.40
CA PHE A 749 32.89 -1.41 -20.96
C PHE A 749 33.09 -1.64 -19.46
N PHE A 750 34.32 -1.52 -18.96
CA PHE A 750 34.60 -1.68 -17.54
C PHE A 750 33.91 -0.61 -16.69
N PHE A 751 33.96 0.67 -17.10
CA PHE A 751 33.26 1.75 -16.40
C PHE A 751 31.74 1.60 -16.44
N HIS A 752 31.19 1.14 -17.56
CA HIS A 752 29.77 0.83 -17.69
C HIS A 752 29.37 -0.33 -16.78
N ALA A 753 30.21 -1.38 -16.68
CA ALA A 753 29.98 -2.49 -15.76
C ALA A 753 30.03 -2.05 -14.28
N MET A 754 30.91 -1.10 -13.92
CA MET A 754 30.94 -0.53 -12.57
C MET A 754 29.63 0.20 -12.23
N GLY A 755 29.14 1.07 -13.11
CA GLY A 755 27.86 1.76 -12.93
C GLY A 755 26.67 0.79 -12.92
N GLY A 756 26.69 -0.23 -13.79
CA GLY A 756 25.67 -1.28 -13.81
C GLY A 756 25.65 -2.11 -12.52
N ARG A 757 26.82 -2.38 -11.91
CA ARG A 757 26.94 -3.12 -10.66
C ARG A 757 26.33 -2.38 -9.48
N GLU A 758 26.50 -1.05 -9.41
CA GLU A 758 25.83 -0.21 -8.41
C GLU A 758 24.30 -0.38 -8.50
N GLY A 759 23.73 -0.27 -9.70
CA GLY A 759 22.29 -0.45 -9.90
C GLY A 759 21.76 -1.83 -9.44
N LEU A 760 22.53 -2.90 -9.65
CA LEU A 760 22.19 -4.24 -9.18
C LEU A 760 22.23 -4.35 -7.64
N ILE A 761 23.24 -3.73 -7.00
CA ILE A 761 23.37 -3.70 -5.55
C ILE A 761 22.22 -2.88 -4.94
N ASP A 762 21.95 -1.69 -5.49
CA ASP A 762 20.84 -0.83 -5.07
C ASP A 762 19.50 -1.56 -5.14
N THR A 763 19.26 -2.30 -6.22
CA THR A 763 18.03 -3.08 -6.38
C THR A 763 17.91 -4.14 -5.27
N ALA A 764 19.00 -4.85 -4.95
CA ALA A 764 19.02 -5.85 -3.88
C ALA A 764 18.82 -5.25 -2.48
N VAL A 765 19.46 -4.11 -2.19
CA VAL A 765 19.33 -3.41 -0.90
C VAL A 765 17.93 -2.82 -0.74
N LYS A 766 17.44 -2.09 -1.75
CA LYS A 766 16.09 -1.50 -1.75
C LYS A 766 15.05 -2.56 -1.47
N THR A 767 15.10 -3.71 -2.15
CA THR A 767 14.14 -4.82 -1.94
C THR A 767 14.04 -5.26 -0.46
N ALA A 768 15.17 -5.30 0.27
CA ALA A 768 15.18 -5.69 1.67
C ALA A 768 14.66 -4.58 2.61
N GLU A 769 15.10 -3.33 2.38
CA GLU A 769 14.72 -2.19 3.22
C GLU A 769 13.26 -1.79 3.04
N THR A 770 12.80 -1.68 1.79
CA THR A 770 11.44 -1.26 1.46
C THR A 770 10.43 -2.30 1.94
N GLY A 771 10.73 -3.59 1.81
CA GLY A 771 9.91 -4.67 2.39
C GLY A 771 9.82 -4.61 3.92
N TYR A 772 10.88 -4.16 4.61
CA TYR A 772 10.85 -3.95 6.06
C TYR A 772 10.04 -2.72 6.45
N ILE A 773 10.20 -1.60 5.72
CA ILE A 773 9.41 -0.38 5.91
C ILE A 773 7.93 -0.68 5.72
N GLN A 774 7.57 -1.36 4.63
CA GLN A 774 6.20 -1.75 4.31
C GLN A 774 5.56 -2.52 5.46
N ARG A 775 6.27 -3.52 6.00
CA ARG A 775 5.78 -4.29 7.14
C ARG A 775 5.60 -3.43 8.39
N ARG A 776 6.49 -2.47 8.65
CA ARG A 776 6.37 -1.56 9.80
C ARG A 776 5.14 -0.67 9.68
N LEU A 777 4.90 -0.10 8.50
CA LEU A 777 3.74 0.73 8.22
C LEU A 777 2.44 -0.05 8.43
N ILE A 778 2.35 -1.26 7.86
CA ILE A 778 1.18 -2.13 8.05
C ILE A 778 0.97 -2.42 9.54
N LYS A 779 2.02 -2.81 10.27
CA LYS A 779 1.88 -3.12 11.71
C LYS A 779 1.54 -1.93 12.59
N SER A 780 1.83 -0.70 12.18
CA SER A 780 1.38 0.48 12.91
C SER A 780 -0.06 0.90 12.61
N LEU A 781 -0.60 0.50 11.46
CA LEU A 781 -1.89 1.00 10.96
C LEU A 781 -2.95 -0.10 10.75
N GLU A 782 -2.63 -1.37 11.07
CA GLU A 782 -3.53 -2.51 10.77
C GLU A 782 -4.87 -2.48 11.50
N ASP A 783 -4.95 -1.78 12.63
CA ASP A 783 -6.17 -1.69 13.44
C ASP A 783 -7.03 -0.45 13.14
N VAL A 784 -6.58 0.41 12.24
CA VAL A 784 -7.26 1.65 11.89
C VAL A 784 -8.34 1.38 10.83
N SER A 785 -9.59 1.70 11.18
CA SER A 785 -10.77 1.46 10.35
C SER A 785 -11.78 2.60 10.49
N ILE A 786 -12.60 2.79 9.46
CA ILE A 786 -13.75 3.70 9.51
C ILE A 786 -14.88 3.07 10.32
N LYS A 787 -15.51 3.83 11.19
CA LYS A 787 -16.69 3.41 11.96
C LYS A 787 -17.97 3.96 11.30
N TYR A 788 -19.12 3.42 11.70
CA TYR A 788 -20.42 3.80 11.13
C TYR A 788 -20.81 5.27 11.32
N ASP A 789 -20.13 5.98 12.22
CA ASP A 789 -20.28 7.42 12.43
C ASP A 789 -19.40 8.27 11.48
N GLY A 790 -18.69 7.65 10.53
CA GLY A 790 -17.78 8.33 9.60
C GLY A 790 -16.39 8.64 10.19
N THR A 791 -16.18 8.38 11.48
CA THR A 791 -14.90 8.62 12.16
C THR A 791 -13.89 7.50 11.88
N VAL A 792 -12.61 7.84 11.86
CA VAL A 792 -11.51 6.87 11.73
C VAL A 792 -10.96 6.58 13.12
N ARG A 793 -11.05 5.31 13.56
CA ARG A 793 -10.63 4.90 14.91
C ARG A 793 -9.69 3.70 14.89
N ASN A 794 -8.84 3.63 15.90
CA ASN A 794 -8.00 2.46 16.18
C ASN A 794 -8.77 1.38 16.98
N SER A 795 -8.09 0.27 17.32
CA SER A 795 -8.67 -0.83 18.11
C SER A 795 -9.10 -0.43 19.53
N PHE A 796 -8.48 0.60 20.12
CA PHE A 796 -8.83 1.13 21.44
C PHE A 796 -10.04 2.10 21.40
N GLY A 797 -10.54 2.43 20.20
CA GLY A 797 -11.61 3.40 20.01
C GLY A 797 -11.15 4.86 20.09
N HIS A 798 -9.84 5.12 20.08
CA HIS A 798 -9.32 6.49 19.94
C HIS A 798 -9.55 6.98 18.52
N ILE A 799 -10.04 8.21 18.40
CA ILE A 799 -10.29 8.87 17.12
C ILE A 799 -8.95 9.39 16.58
N ILE A 800 -8.65 9.07 15.33
CA ILE A 800 -7.50 9.57 14.57
C ILE A 800 -7.95 10.72 13.65
N GLN A 801 -9.06 10.52 12.95
CA GLN A 801 -9.70 11.53 12.11
C GLN A 801 -11.20 11.57 12.41
N PHE A 802 -11.78 12.77 12.45
CA PHE A 802 -13.22 12.96 12.64
C PHE A 802 -14.02 12.62 11.37
N CYS A 803 -13.45 12.90 10.21
CA CYS A 803 -13.96 12.48 8.91
C CYS A 803 -12.80 11.86 8.13
N TYR A 804 -13.04 10.73 7.46
CA TYR A 804 -12.00 10.09 6.64
C TYR A 804 -11.51 11.03 5.56
N GLY A 805 -10.20 11.17 5.40
CA GLY A 805 -9.62 12.02 4.35
C GLY A 805 -9.99 13.52 4.45
N GLU A 806 -10.58 13.95 5.57
CA GLU A 806 -11.16 15.29 5.78
C GLU A 806 -12.34 15.64 4.84
N ASP A 807 -12.70 14.77 3.90
CA ASP A 807 -13.79 14.94 2.92
C ASP A 807 -14.86 13.82 2.94
N GLY A 808 -14.56 12.68 3.57
CA GLY A 808 -15.44 11.52 3.67
C GLY A 808 -15.59 10.71 2.38
N MET A 809 -14.70 10.91 1.40
CA MET A 809 -14.80 10.30 0.06
C MET A 809 -13.87 9.10 -0.09
N ASP A 810 -14.29 8.10 -0.87
CA ASP A 810 -13.41 7.01 -1.28
C ASP A 810 -12.42 7.49 -2.36
N GLY A 811 -11.14 7.16 -2.18
CA GLY A 811 -10.09 7.47 -3.15
C GLY A 811 -10.32 6.84 -4.53
N THR A 812 -11.14 5.80 -4.66
CA THR A 812 -11.46 5.21 -5.97
C THR A 812 -12.38 6.07 -6.84
N ALA A 813 -13.25 6.89 -6.23
CA ALA A 813 -14.32 7.63 -6.92
C ALA A 813 -13.96 9.09 -7.26
N VAL A 814 -12.71 9.49 -6.97
CA VAL A 814 -12.26 10.87 -7.09
C VAL A 814 -11.48 11.09 -8.39
N GLU A 815 -11.74 12.21 -9.07
CA GLU A 815 -11.10 12.57 -10.34
C GLU A 815 -10.41 13.92 -10.26
N LYS A 816 -9.33 14.11 -11.02
CA LYS A 816 -8.66 15.41 -11.11
C LYS A 816 -9.51 16.38 -11.93
N GLN A 817 -9.97 17.44 -11.28
CA GLN A 817 -10.80 18.50 -11.86
C GLN A 817 -10.10 19.86 -11.78
N ASN A 818 -10.60 20.85 -12.51
CA ASN A 818 -10.00 22.19 -12.58
C ASN A 818 -10.98 23.27 -12.11
N LEU A 819 -10.61 24.04 -11.10
CA LEU A 819 -11.31 25.20 -10.56
C LEU A 819 -10.84 26.47 -11.30
N GLU A 820 -11.50 26.76 -12.41
CA GLU A 820 -11.19 27.89 -13.29
C GLU A 820 -11.25 29.26 -12.59
N SER A 821 -12.14 29.41 -11.60
CA SER A 821 -12.37 30.66 -10.87
C SER A 821 -11.12 31.20 -10.16
N ILE A 822 -10.20 30.32 -9.75
CA ILE A 822 -9.00 30.67 -8.98
C ILE A 822 -8.00 31.44 -9.84
N ARG A 823 -7.76 31.02 -11.10
CA ARG A 823 -6.72 31.60 -11.98
C ARG A 823 -7.20 32.74 -12.86
N MET A 824 -8.51 32.91 -13.03
CA MET A 824 -9.07 34.00 -13.84
C MET A 824 -8.67 35.38 -13.29
N SER A 825 -8.45 36.37 -14.18
CA SER A 825 -8.35 37.78 -13.76
C SER A 825 -9.72 38.28 -13.29
N ASP A 826 -9.76 39.34 -12.48
CA ASP A 826 -11.02 39.83 -11.91
C ASP A 826 -11.99 40.31 -13.00
N ALA A 827 -11.50 41.00 -14.02
CA ALA A 827 -12.30 41.38 -15.19
C ALA A 827 -12.85 40.16 -15.97
N LYS A 828 -12.07 39.09 -16.09
CA LYS A 828 -12.56 37.85 -16.72
C LYS A 828 -13.62 37.19 -15.83
N PHE A 829 -13.38 37.15 -14.52
CA PHE A 829 -14.31 36.57 -13.57
C PHE A 829 -15.67 37.27 -13.57
N GLU A 830 -15.69 38.60 -13.51
CA GLU A 830 -16.91 39.41 -13.64
C GLU A 830 -17.65 39.09 -14.95
N LYS A 831 -16.93 39.03 -16.06
CA LYS A 831 -17.53 38.70 -17.36
C LYS A 831 -18.18 37.32 -17.39
N PHE A 832 -17.58 36.31 -16.74
CA PHE A 832 -18.06 34.92 -16.75
C PHE A 832 -19.17 34.64 -15.74
N TYR A 833 -19.26 35.38 -14.63
CA TYR A 833 -20.17 35.05 -13.53
C TYR A 833 -21.18 36.15 -13.17
N LYS A 834 -20.88 37.44 -13.40
CA LYS A 834 -21.80 38.53 -13.05
C LYS A 834 -22.94 38.63 -14.07
N ILE A 835 -24.17 38.69 -13.58
CA ILE A 835 -25.37 39.00 -14.35
C ILE A 835 -26.03 40.23 -13.72
N ASP A 836 -26.27 41.25 -14.52
CA ASP A 836 -27.03 42.42 -14.12
C ASP A 836 -28.11 42.66 -15.17
N LEU A 837 -29.37 42.48 -14.79
CA LEU A 837 -30.51 42.63 -15.70
C LEU A 837 -30.74 44.10 -16.11
N THR A 838 -30.20 45.06 -15.36
CA THR A 838 -30.35 46.49 -15.63
C THR A 838 -29.24 47.05 -16.52
N ASP A 839 -28.07 46.42 -16.50
CA ASP A 839 -26.89 46.81 -17.28
C ASP A 839 -26.85 46.10 -18.64
N LYS A 840 -26.50 46.84 -19.70
CA LYS A 840 -26.38 46.29 -21.06
C LYS A 840 -25.13 45.44 -21.25
N ASP A 841 -24.05 45.72 -20.52
CA ASP A 841 -22.77 45.01 -20.67
C ASP A 841 -22.71 43.71 -19.87
N PHE A 842 -23.46 43.64 -18.76
CA PHE A 842 -23.54 42.48 -17.88
C PHE A 842 -24.89 41.75 -17.93
N GLY A 843 -25.83 42.20 -18.76
CA GLY A 843 -27.08 41.52 -19.04
C GLY A 843 -26.91 40.21 -19.81
N LEU A 844 -27.97 39.40 -19.86
CA LEU A 844 -28.00 38.16 -20.64
C LEU A 844 -27.95 38.47 -22.13
N LYS A 845 -27.13 37.73 -22.88
CA LYS A 845 -27.06 37.92 -24.34
C LYS A 845 -28.42 37.70 -25.02
N PRO A 846 -28.74 38.48 -26.08
CA PRO A 846 -29.97 38.29 -26.83
C PRO A 846 -30.05 36.89 -27.45
N LYS A 847 -31.23 36.26 -27.43
CA LYS A 847 -31.50 34.86 -27.86
C LYS A 847 -30.90 33.75 -26.97
N THR A 848 -30.64 34.05 -25.71
CA THR A 848 -30.28 33.02 -24.71
C THR A 848 -31.51 32.36 -24.09
N LEU A 849 -32.55 33.14 -23.83
CA LEU A 849 -33.80 32.72 -23.19
C LEU A 849 -34.98 32.82 -24.15
N GLN A 850 -35.98 31.98 -23.92
CA GLN A 850 -37.27 32.09 -24.59
C GLN A 850 -37.95 33.42 -24.28
N PHE A 851 -38.68 33.94 -25.26
CA PHE A 851 -39.36 35.23 -25.17
C PHE A 851 -40.32 35.35 -23.96
N SER A 852 -41.06 34.30 -23.63
CA SER A 852 -41.97 34.27 -22.48
C SER A 852 -41.23 34.51 -21.15
N ILE A 853 -40.08 33.88 -20.97
CA ILE A 853 -39.24 34.02 -19.77
C ILE A 853 -38.61 35.42 -19.73
N MET A 854 -38.28 36.00 -20.89
CA MET A 854 -37.78 37.37 -20.96
C MET A 854 -38.85 38.41 -20.57
N GLU A 855 -40.13 38.18 -20.89
CA GLU A 855 -41.23 39.03 -20.43
C GLU A 855 -41.45 38.91 -18.92
N GLU A 856 -41.40 37.69 -18.36
CA GLU A 856 -41.46 37.45 -16.92
C GLU A 856 -40.30 38.14 -16.18
N LEU A 857 -39.07 38.04 -16.71
CA LEU A 857 -37.90 38.73 -16.15
C LEU A 857 -38.02 40.25 -16.20
N ALA A 858 -38.74 40.81 -17.18
CA ALA A 858 -39.00 42.24 -17.24
C ALA A 858 -40.03 42.70 -16.19
N GLN A 859 -40.93 41.81 -15.75
CA GLN A 859 -41.94 42.08 -14.72
C GLN A 859 -41.41 41.82 -13.29
N GLU A 860 -40.65 40.75 -13.09
CA GLU A 860 -40.14 40.30 -11.78
C GLU A 860 -38.65 40.58 -11.55
N GLY A 861 -38.04 41.43 -12.37
CA GLY A 861 -36.59 41.63 -12.44
C GLY A 861 -35.90 41.97 -11.12
N HIS A 862 -36.59 42.65 -10.18
CA HIS A 862 -35.99 43.01 -8.89
C HIS A 862 -35.76 41.80 -7.97
N ILE A 863 -36.69 40.84 -7.94
CA ILE A 863 -36.57 39.63 -7.11
C ILE A 863 -35.49 38.71 -7.66
N VAL A 864 -35.46 38.57 -8.99
CA VAL A 864 -34.46 37.74 -9.67
C VAL A 864 -33.07 38.34 -9.54
N GLN A 865 -32.92 39.68 -9.65
CA GLN A 865 -31.64 40.35 -9.50
C GLN A 865 -31.06 40.16 -8.09
N GLU A 866 -31.87 40.27 -7.04
CA GLU A 866 -31.42 40.04 -5.65
C GLU A 866 -30.81 38.64 -5.48
N LYS A 867 -31.44 37.61 -6.04
CA LYS A 867 -30.93 36.23 -6.02
C LYS A 867 -29.65 36.03 -6.84
N LEU A 868 -29.51 36.72 -7.96
CA LEU A 868 -28.29 36.68 -8.79
C LEU A 868 -27.12 37.41 -8.11
N ASP A 869 -27.40 38.50 -7.39
CA ASP A 869 -26.40 39.21 -6.59
C ASP A 869 -25.93 38.37 -5.39
N GLU A 870 -26.84 37.65 -4.73
CA GLU A 870 -26.51 36.65 -3.71
C GLU A 870 -25.58 35.55 -4.25
N GLU A 871 -25.90 34.98 -5.43
CA GLU A 871 -25.05 34.00 -6.11
C GLU A 871 -23.64 34.56 -6.36
N TYR A 872 -23.57 35.75 -6.96
CA TYR A 872 -22.28 36.37 -7.31
C TYR A 872 -21.43 36.69 -6.07
N LYS A 873 -22.07 37.18 -5.00
CA LYS A 873 -21.40 37.43 -3.72
C LYS A 873 -20.85 36.15 -3.11
N SER A 874 -21.61 35.06 -3.12
CA SER A 874 -21.12 33.76 -2.62
C SER A 874 -19.91 33.26 -3.42
N LEU A 875 -19.93 33.40 -4.75
CA LEU A 875 -18.79 33.03 -5.60
C LEU A 875 -17.54 33.88 -5.32
N LEU A 876 -17.71 35.17 -5.00
CA LEU A 876 -16.60 36.05 -4.60
C LEU A 876 -16.01 35.67 -3.25
N GLU A 877 -16.84 35.31 -2.27
CA GLU A 877 -16.41 34.84 -0.95
C GLU A 877 -15.61 33.54 -1.07
N ASP A 878 -16.12 32.55 -1.80
CA ASP A 878 -15.41 31.29 -2.07
C ASP A 878 -14.06 31.55 -2.77
N ARG A 879 -14.04 32.47 -3.74
CA ARG A 879 -12.81 32.85 -4.47
C ARG A 879 -11.77 33.52 -3.58
N LYS A 880 -12.19 34.40 -2.66
CA LYS A 880 -11.29 35.02 -1.67
C LYS A 880 -10.72 33.97 -0.73
N LEU A 881 -11.59 33.11 -0.18
CA LEU A 881 -11.18 31.99 0.69
C LEU A 881 -10.13 31.09 0.02
N PHE A 882 -10.34 30.74 -1.25
CA PHE A 882 -9.40 29.91 -1.98
C PHE A 882 -8.07 30.60 -2.28
N ARG A 883 -8.05 31.90 -2.57
CA ARG A 883 -6.79 32.61 -2.86
C ARG A 883 -6.00 32.95 -1.60
N GLU A 884 -6.69 33.33 -0.53
CA GLU A 884 -6.06 33.86 0.69
C GLU A 884 -5.72 32.76 1.69
N PHE A 885 -6.60 31.77 1.85
CA PHE A 885 -6.47 30.76 2.90
C PHE A 885 -6.06 29.38 2.37
N ILE A 886 -6.80 28.81 1.42
CA ILE A 886 -6.68 27.39 1.03
C ILE A 886 -5.56 27.16 -0.01
N PHE A 887 -5.64 27.80 -1.19
CA PHE A 887 -4.75 27.57 -2.34
C PHE A 887 -3.85 28.77 -2.63
N LYS A 888 -2.98 29.11 -1.66
CA LYS A 888 -2.06 30.27 -1.75
C LYS A 888 -1.14 30.27 -2.97
N ASN A 889 -0.85 29.09 -3.53
CA ASN A 889 0.02 28.92 -4.70
C ASN A 889 -0.69 29.22 -6.04
N GLY A 890 -2.02 29.37 -6.06
CA GLY A 890 -2.80 29.55 -7.29
C GLY A 890 -3.00 28.26 -8.10
N ASP A 891 -2.81 27.10 -7.47
CA ASP A 891 -3.10 25.80 -8.08
C ASP A 891 -4.62 25.61 -8.22
N SER A 892 -5.05 25.36 -9.46
CA SER A 892 -6.47 25.24 -9.81
C SER A 892 -6.92 23.79 -9.99
N SER A 893 -6.00 22.84 -10.12
CA SER A 893 -6.36 21.46 -10.40
C SER A 893 -6.23 20.56 -9.18
N TRP A 894 -7.37 20.06 -8.72
CA TRP A 894 -7.50 19.27 -7.49
C TRP A 894 -8.34 18.02 -7.72
N PRO A 895 -8.03 16.91 -7.02
CA PRO A 895 -8.85 15.71 -7.03
C PRO A 895 -10.16 15.99 -6.27
N LEU A 896 -11.30 15.85 -6.95
CA LEU A 896 -12.64 16.03 -6.39
C LEU A 896 -13.57 14.89 -6.85
N PRO A 897 -14.56 14.50 -6.03
CA PRO A 897 -15.56 13.51 -6.44
C PRO A 897 -16.40 14.09 -7.59
N VAL A 898 -17.02 13.20 -8.37
CA VAL A 898 -17.97 13.53 -9.45
C VAL A 898 -17.47 14.55 -10.48
N ASN A 899 -17.11 14.09 -11.68
CA ASN A 899 -16.67 14.98 -12.75
C ASN A 899 -17.83 15.79 -13.35
N VAL A 900 -18.09 16.98 -12.79
CA VAL A 900 -19.23 17.84 -13.16
C VAL A 900 -19.17 18.28 -14.62
N ARG A 901 -17.98 18.59 -15.14
CA ARG A 901 -17.80 19.01 -16.54
C ARG A 901 -18.20 17.92 -17.52
N ARG A 902 -17.84 16.68 -17.22
CA ARG A 902 -18.21 15.52 -18.04
C ARG A 902 -19.71 15.27 -17.99
N LEU A 903 -20.33 15.36 -16.81
CA LEU A 903 -21.79 15.23 -16.68
C LEU A 903 -22.54 16.31 -17.47
N ILE A 904 -22.07 17.56 -17.47
CA ILE A 904 -22.66 18.62 -18.29
C ILE A 904 -22.58 18.27 -19.78
N TRP A 905 -21.44 17.77 -20.24
CA TRP A 905 -21.28 17.36 -21.65
C TRP A 905 -22.13 16.14 -21.99
N ASN A 906 -22.26 15.18 -21.08
CA ASN A 906 -23.17 14.04 -21.22
C ASN A 906 -24.63 14.53 -21.35
N ALA A 907 -25.06 15.49 -20.53
CA ALA A 907 -26.39 16.09 -20.62
C ALA A 907 -26.62 16.75 -21.99
N GLN A 908 -25.63 17.48 -22.51
CA GLN A 908 -25.70 18.06 -23.85
C GLN A 908 -25.93 17.03 -24.95
N ASN A 909 -25.27 15.87 -24.84
CA ASN A 909 -25.37 14.82 -25.85
C ASN A 909 -26.66 14.00 -25.71
N ILE A 910 -27.06 13.63 -24.49
CA ILE A 910 -28.29 12.87 -24.23
C ILE A 910 -29.53 13.64 -24.72
N PHE A 911 -29.61 14.93 -24.41
CA PHE A 911 -30.75 15.77 -24.78
C PHE A 911 -30.55 16.47 -26.14
N SER A 912 -29.47 16.18 -26.85
CA SER A 912 -29.15 16.78 -28.16
C SER A 912 -29.29 18.31 -28.17
N ILE A 913 -28.65 18.95 -27.18
CA ILE A 913 -28.76 20.38 -26.94
C ILE A 913 -28.14 21.16 -28.10
N ASN A 914 -28.95 22.00 -28.73
CA ASN A 914 -28.49 22.90 -29.79
C ASN A 914 -28.17 24.27 -29.19
N LYS A 915 -26.88 24.62 -29.15
CA LYS A 915 -26.38 25.92 -28.65
C LYS A 915 -26.93 27.15 -29.40
N ARG A 916 -27.58 26.95 -30.54
CA ARG A 916 -28.23 28.03 -31.31
C ARG A 916 -29.69 28.27 -30.91
N LYS A 917 -30.29 27.37 -30.12
CA LYS A 917 -31.66 27.51 -29.64
C LYS A 917 -31.67 28.19 -28.26
N GLU A 918 -32.75 28.91 -28.00
CA GLU A 918 -33.05 29.54 -26.72
C GLU A 918 -33.36 28.48 -25.66
N SER A 919 -32.88 28.71 -24.43
CA SER A 919 -33.14 27.88 -23.26
C SER A 919 -34.52 28.19 -22.66
N ASP A 920 -35.18 27.14 -22.14
CA ASP A 920 -36.44 27.18 -21.40
C ASP A 920 -36.23 27.31 -19.86
N LEU A 921 -34.99 27.50 -19.41
CA LEU A 921 -34.66 27.60 -17.99
C LEU A 921 -34.85 29.02 -17.45
N HIS A 922 -35.68 29.14 -16.40
CA HIS A 922 -35.79 30.37 -15.63
C HIS A 922 -34.58 30.53 -14.68
N PRO A 923 -33.89 31.69 -14.61
CA PRO A 923 -32.74 31.92 -13.73
C PRO A 923 -33.01 31.59 -12.25
N LEU A 924 -34.17 31.98 -11.72
CA LEU A 924 -34.56 31.69 -10.33
C LEU A 924 -34.59 30.17 -10.05
N TYR A 925 -35.10 29.38 -11.00
CA TYR A 925 -35.18 27.93 -10.87
C TYR A 925 -33.79 27.29 -10.74
N ILE A 926 -32.81 27.79 -11.50
CA ILE A 926 -31.42 27.32 -11.43
C ILE A 926 -30.84 27.54 -10.03
N CYS A 927 -31.00 28.76 -9.48
CA CYS A 927 -30.51 29.09 -8.14
C CYS A 927 -31.18 28.23 -7.06
N GLU A 928 -32.51 28.11 -7.08
CA GLU A 928 -33.25 27.33 -6.08
C GLU A 928 -32.89 25.84 -6.10
N GLU A 929 -32.83 25.23 -7.28
CA GLU A 929 -32.51 23.81 -7.40
C GLU A 929 -31.05 23.51 -7.07
N ARG A 930 -30.11 24.42 -7.40
CA ARG A 930 -28.73 24.34 -6.95
C ARG A 930 -28.66 24.37 -5.42
N ASP A 931 -29.35 25.30 -4.77
CA ASP A 931 -29.31 25.43 -3.32
C ASP A 931 -29.99 24.24 -2.63
N LYS A 932 -31.04 23.66 -3.22
CA LYS A 932 -31.63 22.38 -2.79
C LYS A 932 -30.67 21.22 -2.96
N LEU A 933 -29.90 21.17 -4.05
CA LEU A 933 -28.87 20.15 -4.26
C LEU A 933 -27.78 20.25 -3.18
N LEU A 934 -27.24 21.44 -2.91
CA LEU A 934 -26.21 21.63 -1.87
C LEU A 934 -26.67 21.14 -0.49
N LYS A 935 -27.96 21.26 -0.15
CA LYS A 935 -28.53 20.74 1.10
C LYS A 935 -28.68 19.21 1.13
N ARG A 936 -28.88 18.56 -0.03
CA ARG A 936 -29.01 17.09 -0.15
C ARG A 936 -27.67 16.37 -0.06
N LEU A 937 -26.58 17.04 -0.43
CA LEU A 937 -25.22 16.48 -0.42
C LEU A 937 -24.67 16.45 1.02
N VAL A 938 -24.87 15.33 1.72
CA VAL A 938 -24.49 15.15 3.13
C VAL A 938 -23.40 14.09 3.29
N VAL A 939 -22.33 14.44 3.99
CA VAL A 939 -21.23 13.55 4.41
C VAL A 939 -21.37 13.22 5.90
N VAL A 940 -21.37 14.26 6.73
CA VAL A 940 -21.56 14.20 8.19
C VAL A 940 -23.04 14.39 8.50
N ARG A 941 -23.65 13.37 9.10
CA ARG A 941 -25.07 13.40 9.49
C ARG A 941 -25.21 13.91 10.91
N GLY A 942 -26.02 14.96 11.12
CA GLY A 942 -26.37 15.46 12.45
C GLY A 942 -26.97 16.87 12.39
N ASP A 943 -27.92 17.15 13.28
CA ASP A 943 -28.59 18.45 13.39
C ASP A 943 -27.95 19.38 14.43
N ASP A 944 -26.96 18.90 15.17
CA ASP A 944 -26.22 19.69 16.13
C ASP A 944 -25.25 20.65 15.42
N LYS A 945 -24.95 21.76 16.10
CA LYS A 945 -24.11 22.84 15.55
C LYS A 945 -22.73 22.35 15.09
N LEU A 946 -22.14 21.40 15.80
CA LEU A 946 -20.82 20.86 15.47
C LEU A 946 -20.88 19.98 14.22
N SER A 947 -21.88 19.10 14.09
CA SER A 947 -22.08 18.30 12.88
C SER A 947 -22.35 19.15 11.65
N GLN A 948 -23.14 20.23 11.79
CA GLN A 948 -23.39 21.17 10.68
C GLN A 948 -22.10 21.89 10.25
N GLU A 949 -21.28 22.33 11.20
CA GLU A 949 -19.99 22.95 10.91
C GLU A 949 -19.03 21.95 10.24
N ALA A 950 -18.96 20.72 10.76
CA ALA A 950 -18.14 19.65 10.18
C ALA A 950 -18.61 19.30 8.75
N GLN A 951 -19.92 19.25 8.51
CA GLN A 951 -20.48 19.02 7.19
C GLN A 951 -20.05 20.12 6.22
N VAL A 952 -20.24 21.39 6.59
CA VAL A 952 -19.82 22.53 5.76
C VAL A 952 -18.34 22.44 5.43
N ASN A 953 -17.48 22.19 6.43
CA ASN A 953 -16.03 22.08 6.25
C ASN A 953 -15.62 20.94 5.32
N SER A 954 -16.27 19.77 5.43
CA SER A 954 -15.95 18.61 4.60
C SER A 954 -16.31 18.79 3.11
N THR A 955 -17.27 19.65 2.78
CA THR A 955 -17.77 19.82 1.41
C THR A 955 -17.39 21.14 0.73
N ILE A 956 -16.68 22.06 1.41
CA ILE A 956 -16.33 23.40 0.88
C ILE A 956 -15.80 23.35 -0.56
N ASN A 957 -14.80 22.51 -0.81
CA ASN A 957 -14.13 22.43 -2.11
C ASN A 957 -15.07 21.95 -3.22
N PHE A 958 -15.89 20.95 -2.92
CA PHE A 958 -16.85 20.40 -3.89
C PHE A 958 -18.04 21.36 -4.12
N PHE A 959 -18.54 22.00 -3.07
CA PHE A 959 -19.62 22.98 -3.18
C PHE A 959 -19.21 24.17 -4.02
N ALA A 960 -17.98 24.67 -3.88
CA ALA A 960 -17.51 25.74 -4.74
C ALA A 960 -17.33 25.29 -6.20
N MET A 961 -16.93 24.03 -6.46
CA MET A 961 -16.94 23.47 -7.81
C MET A 961 -18.36 23.45 -8.40
N ILE A 962 -19.36 23.01 -7.63
CA ILE A 962 -20.76 23.01 -8.06
C ILE A 962 -21.22 24.43 -8.36
N LYS A 963 -21.02 25.39 -7.45
CA LYS A 963 -21.43 26.78 -7.66
C LYS A 963 -20.77 27.41 -8.89
N THR A 964 -19.49 27.14 -9.13
CA THR A 964 -18.76 27.70 -10.29
C THR A 964 -19.10 27.02 -11.61
N CYS A 965 -19.48 25.74 -11.61
CA CYS A 965 -19.90 25.04 -12.83
C CYS A 965 -21.38 25.28 -13.13
N LEU A 966 -22.24 25.25 -12.12
CA LEU A 966 -23.69 25.45 -12.22
C LEU A 966 -24.10 26.92 -11.98
N SER A 967 -23.24 27.87 -12.34
CA SER A 967 -23.63 29.27 -12.26
C SER A 967 -24.66 29.61 -13.33
N THR A 968 -25.61 30.47 -12.99
CA THR A 968 -26.74 30.81 -13.87
C THR A 968 -26.28 31.26 -15.25
N LYS A 969 -25.24 32.11 -15.32
CA LYS A 969 -24.67 32.60 -16.58
C LYS A 969 -24.06 31.49 -17.43
N ARG A 970 -23.36 30.53 -16.83
CA ARG A 970 -22.73 29.43 -17.57
C ARG A 970 -23.76 28.46 -18.12
N ILE A 971 -24.77 28.13 -17.34
CA ILE A 971 -25.85 27.23 -17.77
C ILE A 971 -26.56 27.82 -19.00
N LEU A 972 -26.90 29.10 -18.96
CA LEU A 972 -27.65 29.76 -20.03
C LEU A 972 -26.79 30.12 -21.24
N GLU A 973 -25.61 30.72 -21.07
CA GLU A 973 -24.80 31.24 -22.19
C GLU A 973 -23.75 30.28 -22.74
N HIS A 974 -23.20 29.39 -21.91
CA HIS A 974 -22.11 28.49 -22.34
C HIS A 974 -22.64 27.09 -22.64
N TYR A 975 -23.51 26.57 -21.78
CA TYR A 975 -24.00 25.21 -21.89
C TYR A 975 -25.33 25.10 -22.64
N HIS A 976 -26.15 26.15 -22.62
CA HIS A 976 -27.49 26.20 -23.22
C HIS A 976 -28.38 25.02 -22.80
N LEU A 977 -28.31 24.63 -21.52
CA LEU A 977 -29.11 23.50 -21.03
C LEU A 977 -30.61 23.83 -21.12
N ASN A 978 -31.44 22.80 -21.29
CA ASN A 978 -32.89 22.91 -21.11
C ASN A 978 -33.29 22.40 -19.71
N ARG A 979 -34.54 22.59 -19.32
CA ARG A 979 -35.04 22.19 -18.00
C ARG A 979 -34.83 20.69 -17.73
N ALA A 980 -35.21 19.85 -18.70
CA ALA A 980 -35.04 18.40 -18.57
C ALA A 980 -33.58 17.96 -18.40
N ALA A 981 -32.63 18.57 -19.13
CA ALA A 981 -31.21 18.29 -19.00
C ALA A 981 -30.64 18.76 -17.66
N PHE A 982 -31.11 19.90 -17.15
CA PHE A 982 -30.68 20.42 -15.87
C PHE A 982 -31.20 19.57 -14.70
N ASP A 983 -32.46 19.16 -14.73
CA ASP A 983 -33.04 18.26 -13.72
C ASP A 983 -32.32 16.90 -13.70
N TRP A 984 -32.00 16.36 -14.90
CA TRP A 984 -31.19 15.14 -15.02
C TRP A 984 -29.79 15.32 -14.43
N LEU A 985 -29.13 16.45 -14.72
CA LEU A 985 -27.79 16.75 -14.22
C LEU A 985 -27.75 16.82 -12.70
N ILE A 986 -28.74 17.48 -12.07
CA ILE A 986 -28.84 17.57 -10.61
C ILE A 986 -29.03 16.19 -9.99
N GLY A 987 -29.95 15.39 -10.53
CA GLY A 987 -30.20 14.04 -10.04
C GLY A 987 -28.95 13.16 -10.13
N GLU A 988 -28.20 13.27 -11.24
CA GLU A 988 -27.01 12.45 -11.44
C GLU A 988 -25.83 12.89 -10.58
N ILE A 989 -25.66 14.19 -10.31
CA ILE A 989 -24.67 14.68 -9.34
C ILE A 989 -24.95 14.10 -7.95
N GLU A 990 -26.21 14.10 -7.51
CA GLU A 990 -26.61 13.55 -6.21
C GLU A 990 -26.31 12.04 -6.11
N VAL A 991 -26.71 11.27 -7.12
CA VAL A 991 -26.49 9.81 -7.14
C VAL A 991 -24.99 9.49 -7.11
N ARG A 992 -24.19 10.15 -7.95
CA ARG A 992 -22.74 9.89 -8.04
C ARG A 992 -21.99 10.35 -6.80
N PHE A 993 -22.42 11.43 -6.16
CA PHE A 993 -21.83 11.89 -4.91
C PHE A 993 -22.06 10.88 -3.79
N ASN A 994 -23.29 10.37 -3.65
CA ASN A 994 -23.62 9.35 -2.65
C ASN A 994 -22.87 8.03 -2.89
N GLN A 995 -22.58 7.68 -4.14
CA GLN A 995 -21.74 6.54 -4.50
C GLN A 995 -20.26 6.75 -4.20
N ALA A 996 -19.79 8.00 -4.15
CA ALA A 996 -18.39 8.34 -3.87
C ALA A 996 -18.05 8.37 -2.38
N LEU A 997 -19.07 8.33 -1.50
CA LEU A 997 -18.86 8.28 -0.06
C LEU A 997 -18.15 6.99 0.35
N VAL A 998 -17.22 7.12 1.30
CA VAL A 998 -16.48 5.97 1.80
C VAL A 998 -17.39 5.03 2.58
N HIS A 999 -17.17 3.72 2.41
CA HIS A 999 -17.95 2.71 3.13
C HIS A 999 -17.46 2.54 4.58
N PRO A 1000 -18.37 2.47 5.57
CA PRO A 1000 -18.01 2.11 6.93
C PRO A 1000 -17.32 0.73 7.01
N CYS A 1001 -16.49 0.53 8.03
CA CYS A 1001 -15.70 -0.67 8.26
C CYS A 1001 -14.56 -0.91 7.25
N GLU A 1002 -14.31 0.03 6.33
CA GLU A 1002 -13.14 -0.06 5.47
C GLU A 1002 -11.84 0.06 6.28
N MET A 1003 -10.88 -0.82 5.95
CA MET A 1003 -9.58 -0.94 6.63
C MET A 1003 -8.57 0.08 6.10
N VAL A 1004 -8.93 1.36 6.20
CA VAL A 1004 -8.17 2.49 5.63
C VAL A 1004 -6.72 2.57 6.08
N GLY A 1005 -6.40 2.13 7.30
CA GLY A 1005 -5.02 2.12 7.77
C GLY A 1005 -4.13 1.15 6.99
N THR A 1006 -4.67 -0.03 6.63
CA THR A 1006 -3.93 -0.99 5.81
C THR A 1006 -3.79 -0.52 4.37
N ILE A 1007 -4.83 0.11 3.81
CA ILE A 1007 -4.81 0.70 2.47
C ILE A 1007 -3.77 1.82 2.41
N ALA A 1008 -3.79 2.75 3.38
CA ALA A 1008 -2.82 3.84 3.47
C ALA A 1008 -1.38 3.34 3.62
N ALA A 1009 -1.15 2.34 4.49
CA ALA A 1009 0.16 1.74 4.65
C ALA A 1009 0.67 1.15 3.33
N GLN A 1010 -0.19 0.44 2.60
CA GLN A 1010 0.16 -0.16 1.32
C GLN A 1010 0.42 0.89 0.24
N SER A 1011 -0.46 1.88 0.14
CA SER A 1011 -0.39 2.99 -0.82
C SER A 1011 0.86 3.85 -0.65
N ILE A 1012 1.43 3.93 0.57
CA ILE A 1012 2.67 4.64 0.84
C ILE A 1012 3.89 3.77 0.55
N GLY A 1013 3.88 2.50 0.91
CA GLY A 1013 5.07 1.68 0.79
C GLY A 1013 5.25 0.97 -0.55
N GLU A 1014 4.21 0.76 -1.37
CA GLU A 1014 4.38 0.25 -2.74
C GLU A 1014 5.14 1.24 -3.65
N PRO A 1015 4.88 2.57 -3.65
CA PRO A 1015 5.69 3.51 -4.41
C PRO A 1015 7.12 3.67 -3.88
N ALA A 1016 7.34 3.27 -2.63
CA ALA A 1016 8.67 3.32 -2.02
C ALA A 1016 9.52 2.09 -2.40
N THR A 1017 8.89 0.98 -2.81
CA THR A 1017 9.55 -0.24 -3.32
C THR A 1017 9.90 -0.10 -4.79
#